data_AF-A0AAP0PIX7-F1
#
_entry.id   AF-A0AAP0PIX7-F1
#
_cell.length_a   1.000
_cell.length_b   1.000
_cell.length_c   1.000
_cell.angle_alpha   90.00
_cell.angle_beta   90.00
_cell.angle_gamma   90.00
#
_symmetry.space_group_name_H-M   'P 1'
#
loop_
_entity.id
_entity.type
_entity.pdbx_description
1 polymer ?
#
loop_
_entity_poly.entity_id
_entity_poly.type
_entity_poly.pdbx_seq_one_letter_code
_entity_poly.pdbx_strand_id
1 'polypeptide(L)'
;MGSTEPDRKRRHFSSISPTAAAAATKRHPLLPTSEEKKLDTAVLQYKNQKLLQQLEVQKVEYIALENKLYQLKEKQHASNDTTTVVNQSWIKFVDELESCSIHLQKDIGQDAKHSSKLEDASSSPENAFLCRLLETGATESCSVNNSLNEMDESYQISSRKIRNILWNILASIDDLWSLEDGAFNLCEAHPEIELGRQKPSNDLRAAVKNLRVAFRDLHLKHKSVAYELQSCRDTNAKNKAELKRLAGELEGTIAELMENSCKLATLKAQRDSAKSASFPVLNVLNNRVSGEKARDKHKDLQDMESELKDLMELASSRSLQLRNLHGERIELLKKLSNLQSFLKDLKCICSSKSYLLVSDQLEKSIAEVVQYQSLFEKLQVEKDSIFWKEAEVNVKVDVADVSRRASAVSHSRIVDLEKEMQKQIDERNLLESKLEEASREPGRKEIIAEFKDLFSSFPENMGVMQSQLIKCKEEASDIYSLRAEVQSLSNILSRKMEELKTLSVRYGDQNAEIQRLQAVVNDLKESEQELMLFLDMYKRESTDFRDVIEARDLEYQAWAHVQTLTSDLDEHNLESRVKEANEAEAKSQQRLAAAEAEIAELRQKLETSRSGASQLSEVLKSKHEEGDAYLSEIESIGQAYDNTQRQNHHLLQQISERDDYNIKF
;
A
#
# COMPACT_ATOMS: atom_id res chain seq x y z
N MET A 1 -23.15 31.56 42.75
CA MET A 1 -24.45 31.04 42.32
C MET A 1 -24.37 29.51 42.27
N GLY A 2 -25.30 28.72 42.80
CA GLY A 2 -26.45 29.12 43.62
C GLY A 2 -27.70 28.22 43.60
N SER A 3 -27.59 26.88 43.68
CA SER A 3 -28.65 25.93 44.12
C SER A 3 -28.00 24.55 44.32
N THR A 4 -28.14 23.78 45.40
CA THR A 4 -29.27 23.37 46.27
C THR A 4 -29.91 22.05 45.81
N GLU A 5 -29.32 20.93 46.21
CA GLU A 5 -29.98 19.61 46.26
C GLU A 5 -30.79 19.43 47.56
N PRO A 6 -31.96 18.76 47.52
CA PRO A 6 -32.71 18.38 48.71
C PRO A 6 -32.64 16.88 49.04
N ASP A 7 -31.65 16.52 49.86
CA ASP A 7 -31.60 15.38 50.80
C ASP A 7 -32.93 14.61 51.02
N ARG A 8 -32.99 13.35 50.56
CA ARG A 8 -34.11 12.41 50.82
C ARG A 8 -33.77 11.37 51.90
N LYS A 9 -33.89 11.82 53.14
CA LYS A 9 -33.73 11.09 54.40
C LYS A 9 -34.39 9.70 54.42
N ARG A 10 -33.65 8.71 54.93
CA ARG A 10 -34.19 7.42 55.40
C ARG A 10 -35.29 7.67 56.43
N ARG A 11 -36.46 7.05 56.28
CA ARG A 11 -37.45 6.95 57.36
C ARG A 11 -37.18 5.71 58.19
N HIS A 12 -36.71 5.92 59.42
CA HIS A 12 -36.70 4.88 60.45
C HIS A 12 -38.15 4.61 60.89
N PHE A 13 -38.53 3.34 60.97
CA PHE A 13 -39.75 2.93 61.68
C PHE A 13 -39.38 2.55 63.10
N SER A 14 -39.67 3.46 64.04
CA SER A 14 -39.52 3.18 65.48
C SER A 14 -40.64 2.29 65.98
N SER A 15 -40.25 1.37 66.86
CA SER A 15 -41.09 0.58 67.77
C SER A 15 -42.32 1.30 68.34
N ILE A 16 -43.39 0.54 68.57
CA ILE A 16 -44.02 0.39 69.90
C ILE A 16 -44.79 -0.93 69.94
N SER A 17 -44.63 -1.67 71.05
CA SER A 17 -45.47 -2.81 71.41
C SER A 17 -46.08 -2.57 72.79
N PRO A 18 -47.40 -2.71 72.99
CA PRO A 18 -47.99 -2.78 74.32
C PRO A 18 -48.27 -4.23 74.71
N THR A 19 -47.74 -4.66 75.86
CA THR A 19 -48.11 -5.94 76.49
C THR A 19 -49.08 -5.67 77.65
N ALA A 20 -50.29 -6.22 77.57
CA ALA A 20 -51.25 -6.30 78.68
C ALA A 20 -52.13 -7.55 78.49
N ALA A 21 -52.62 -8.15 79.58
CA ALA A 21 -53.16 -9.50 79.56
C ALA A 21 -54.59 -9.62 80.12
N ALA A 22 -55.24 -10.72 79.72
CA ALA A 22 -56.33 -11.42 80.41
C ALA A 22 -57.66 -10.68 80.71
N ALA A 23 -58.70 -11.03 79.94
CA ALA A 23 -60.02 -11.38 80.47
C ALA A 23 -60.74 -12.30 79.46
N ALA A 24 -61.60 -13.20 79.93
CA ALA A 24 -62.31 -14.15 79.06
C ALA A 24 -63.80 -14.23 79.40
N THR A 25 -64.67 -13.82 78.47
CA THR A 25 -66.10 -14.15 78.51
C THR A 25 -66.68 -14.22 77.09
N LYS A 26 -67.48 -15.26 76.81
CA LYS A 26 -68.30 -15.37 75.60
C LYS A 26 -69.65 -14.68 75.82
N ARG A 27 -70.23 -14.01 74.82
CA ARG A 27 -71.59 -14.29 74.29
C ARG A 27 -72.03 -13.36 73.14
N HIS A 28 -72.42 -14.01 72.04
CA HIS A 28 -73.34 -13.64 70.95
C HIS A 28 -73.14 -12.35 70.10
N PRO A 29 -73.47 -12.41 68.80
CA PRO A 29 -73.36 -11.27 67.88
C PRO A 29 -74.66 -10.47 67.75
N LEU A 30 -74.53 -9.18 67.42
CA LEU A 30 -75.58 -8.37 66.79
C LEU A 30 -75.23 -8.16 65.31
N LEU A 31 -76.24 -7.91 64.48
CA LEU A 31 -76.06 -7.80 63.02
C LEU A 31 -75.30 -6.50 62.64
N PRO A 32 -74.36 -6.56 61.68
CA PRO A 32 -73.84 -5.36 61.02
C PRO A 32 -74.94 -4.69 60.18
N THR A 33 -74.85 -3.36 60.05
CA THR A 33 -75.89 -2.52 59.44
C THR A 33 -75.92 -2.62 57.91
N SER A 34 -76.93 -2.02 57.29
CA SER A 34 -77.20 -2.15 55.85
C SER A 34 -76.10 -1.55 54.94
N GLU A 35 -75.28 -0.66 55.47
CA GLU A 35 -74.24 0.06 54.70
C GLU A 35 -72.93 -0.71 54.62
N GLU A 36 -72.47 -1.35 55.71
CA GLU A 36 -71.26 -2.18 55.70
C GLU A 36 -71.34 -3.28 54.64
N LYS A 37 -72.50 -3.93 54.51
CA LYS A 37 -72.73 -4.98 53.50
C LYS A 37 -72.65 -4.49 52.05
N LYS A 38 -72.97 -3.21 51.80
CA LYS A 38 -72.80 -2.58 50.47
C LYS A 38 -71.34 -2.23 50.22
N LEU A 39 -70.62 -1.76 51.24
CA LEU A 39 -69.20 -1.43 51.13
C LEU A 39 -68.37 -2.70 50.89
N ASP A 40 -68.63 -3.77 51.64
CA ASP A 40 -67.96 -5.06 51.47
C ASP A 40 -68.24 -5.69 50.09
N THR A 41 -69.47 -5.65 49.60
CA THR A 41 -69.78 -6.18 48.25
C THR A 41 -69.11 -5.38 47.14
N ALA A 42 -69.02 -4.05 47.24
CA ALA A 42 -68.25 -3.23 46.30
C ALA A 42 -66.74 -3.53 46.34
N VAL A 43 -66.16 -3.69 47.54
CA VAL A 43 -64.74 -4.07 47.71
C VAL A 43 -64.47 -5.48 47.18
N LEU A 44 -65.39 -6.43 47.36
CA LEU A 44 -65.28 -7.79 46.84
C LEU A 44 -65.38 -7.81 45.31
N GLN A 45 -66.30 -7.03 44.72
CA GLN A 45 -66.42 -6.86 43.27
C GLN A 45 -65.14 -6.26 42.67
N TYR A 46 -64.59 -5.21 43.27
CA TYR A 46 -63.32 -4.62 42.81
C TYR A 46 -62.14 -5.61 42.90
N LYS A 47 -62.04 -6.38 44.00
CA LYS A 47 -61.03 -7.45 44.13
C LYS A 47 -61.19 -8.53 43.06
N ASN A 48 -62.41 -9.00 42.82
CA ASN A 48 -62.69 -10.02 41.79
C ASN A 48 -62.42 -9.50 40.37
N GLN A 49 -62.74 -8.22 40.08
CA GLN A 49 -62.43 -7.60 38.80
C GLN A 49 -60.91 -7.47 38.58
N LYS A 50 -60.15 -7.11 39.62
CA LYS A 50 -58.69 -7.05 39.57
C LYS A 50 -58.05 -8.44 39.39
N LEU A 51 -58.59 -9.47 40.06
CA LEU A 51 -58.16 -10.85 39.87
C LEU A 51 -58.46 -11.37 38.45
N LEU A 52 -59.62 -11.03 37.88
CA LEU A 52 -59.95 -11.32 36.48
C LEU A 52 -58.97 -10.64 35.52
N GLN A 53 -58.61 -9.37 35.75
CA GLN A 53 -57.59 -8.68 34.95
C GLN A 53 -56.22 -9.35 35.04
N GLN A 54 -55.77 -9.75 36.23
CA GLN A 54 -54.50 -10.48 36.39
C GLN A 54 -54.53 -11.86 35.71
N LEU A 55 -55.64 -12.58 35.82
CA LEU A 55 -55.82 -13.90 35.19
C LEU A 55 -55.88 -13.80 33.66
N GLU A 56 -56.44 -12.72 33.10
CA GLU A 56 -56.43 -12.50 31.64
C GLU A 56 -55.04 -12.14 31.12
N VAL A 57 -54.27 -11.31 31.86
CA VAL A 57 -52.85 -11.05 31.54
C VAL A 57 -52.05 -12.36 31.57
N GLN A 58 -52.22 -13.19 32.59
CA GLN A 58 -51.53 -14.48 32.69
C GLN A 58 -51.88 -15.47 31.56
N LYS A 59 -53.10 -15.44 31.02
CA LYS A 59 -53.44 -16.22 29.81
C LYS A 59 -52.67 -15.73 28.59
N VAL A 60 -52.59 -14.41 28.39
CA VAL A 60 -51.88 -13.81 27.24
C VAL A 60 -50.38 -14.13 27.34
N GLU A 61 -49.79 -14.05 28.54
CA GLU A 61 -48.41 -14.47 28.81
C GLU A 61 -48.20 -15.98 28.56
N TYR A 62 -49.12 -16.84 29.00
CA TYR A 62 -49.07 -18.28 28.74
C TYR A 62 -49.09 -18.57 27.24
N ILE A 63 -50.03 -17.98 26.49
CA ILE A 63 -50.15 -18.16 25.02
C ILE A 63 -48.89 -17.64 24.32
N ALA A 64 -48.29 -16.54 24.78
CA ALA A 64 -47.03 -16.04 24.22
C ALA A 64 -45.85 -17.00 24.48
N LEU A 65 -45.78 -17.62 25.66
CA LEU A 65 -44.77 -18.62 26.00
C LEU A 65 -44.96 -19.94 25.23
N GLU A 66 -46.20 -20.39 25.04
CA GLU A 66 -46.54 -21.60 24.29
C GLU A 66 -46.19 -21.46 22.81
N ASN A 67 -46.51 -20.31 22.19
CA ASN A 67 -46.05 -19.97 20.83
C ASN A 67 -44.51 -19.92 20.73
N LYS A 68 -43.83 -19.36 21.73
CA LYS A 68 -42.36 -19.32 21.78
C LYS A 68 -41.74 -20.72 21.90
N LEU A 69 -42.37 -21.63 22.64
CA LEU A 69 -41.98 -23.04 22.73
C LEU A 69 -42.13 -23.74 21.38
N TYR A 70 -43.25 -23.53 20.68
CA TYR A 70 -43.46 -24.07 19.33
C TYR A 70 -42.36 -23.61 18.35
N GLN A 71 -42.06 -22.30 18.30
CA GLN A 71 -40.99 -21.75 17.46
C GLN A 71 -39.59 -22.31 17.80
N LEU A 72 -39.31 -22.58 19.08
CA LEU A 72 -38.05 -23.21 19.49
C LEU A 72 -37.99 -24.67 19.05
N LYS A 73 -39.11 -25.41 19.13
CA LYS A 73 -39.19 -26.81 18.67
C LYS A 73 -39.07 -26.94 17.14
N GLU A 74 -39.64 -25.99 16.40
CA GLU A 74 -39.50 -25.90 14.94
C GLU A 74 -38.05 -25.60 14.54
N LYS A 75 -37.39 -24.64 15.20
CA LYS A 75 -35.94 -24.38 15.02
C LYS A 75 -35.07 -25.57 15.41
N GLN A 76 -35.44 -26.33 16.43
CA GLN A 76 -34.75 -27.57 16.82
C GLN A 76 -34.88 -28.64 15.73
N HIS A 77 -36.07 -28.82 15.13
CA HIS A 77 -36.23 -29.71 13.98
C HIS A 77 -35.34 -29.31 12.81
N ALA A 78 -35.41 -28.05 12.35
CA ALA A 78 -34.56 -27.58 11.26
C ALA A 78 -33.05 -27.73 11.54
N SER A 79 -32.63 -27.57 12.80
CA SER A 79 -31.24 -27.80 13.23
C SER A 79 -30.86 -29.28 13.21
N ASN A 80 -31.76 -30.17 13.65
CA ASN A 80 -31.57 -31.61 13.58
C ASN A 80 -31.48 -32.08 12.11
N ASP A 81 -32.41 -31.64 11.26
CA ASP A 81 -32.44 -31.99 9.84
C ASP A 81 -31.13 -31.57 9.15
N THR A 82 -30.68 -30.33 9.38
CA THR A 82 -29.37 -29.83 8.92
C THR A 82 -28.23 -30.71 9.42
N THR A 83 -28.25 -31.11 10.69
CA THR A 83 -27.22 -31.98 11.28
C THR A 83 -27.21 -33.37 10.63
N THR A 84 -28.36 -33.94 10.27
CA THR A 84 -28.40 -35.23 9.55
C THR A 84 -27.82 -35.13 8.14
N VAL A 85 -28.07 -34.04 7.41
CA VAL A 85 -27.49 -33.80 6.07
C VAL A 85 -25.98 -33.60 6.14
N VAL A 86 -25.48 -32.87 7.15
CA VAL A 86 -24.04 -32.72 7.40
C VAL A 86 -23.40 -34.08 7.71
N ASN A 87 -24.01 -34.89 8.58
CA ASN A 87 -23.48 -36.21 8.93
C ASN A 87 -23.45 -37.17 7.71
N GLN A 88 -24.51 -37.20 6.89
CA GLN A 88 -24.53 -37.99 5.65
C GLN A 88 -23.47 -37.53 4.65
N SER A 89 -23.20 -36.22 4.57
CA SER A 89 -22.15 -35.66 3.70
C SER A 89 -20.75 -36.00 4.21
N TRP A 90 -20.55 -36.00 5.53
CA TRP A 90 -19.29 -36.39 6.17
C TRP A 90 -18.96 -37.87 5.96
N ILE A 91 -19.94 -38.77 6.10
CA ILE A 91 -19.77 -40.21 5.84
C ILE A 91 -19.34 -40.45 4.39
N LYS A 92 -20.01 -39.83 3.41
CA LYS A 92 -19.63 -39.92 1.99
C LYS A 92 -18.20 -39.44 1.73
N PHE A 93 -17.81 -38.32 2.32
CA PHE A 93 -16.44 -37.80 2.19
C PHE A 93 -15.39 -38.77 2.75
N VAL A 94 -15.67 -39.44 3.88
CA VAL A 94 -14.76 -40.46 4.43
C VAL A 94 -14.68 -41.70 3.52
N ASP A 95 -15.79 -42.12 2.91
CA ASP A 95 -15.83 -43.25 1.97
C ASP A 95 -15.10 -42.95 0.64
N GLU A 96 -15.24 -41.73 0.12
CA GLU A 96 -14.48 -41.22 -1.03
C GLU A 96 -12.99 -41.12 -0.71
N LEU A 97 -12.63 -40.64 0.48
CA LEU A 97 -11.24 -40.52 0.93
C LEU A 97 -10.58 -41.90 1.16
N GLU A 98 -11.31 -42.89 1.68
CA GLU A 98 -10.85 -44.29 1.76
C GLU A 98 -10.59 -44.86 0.36
N SER A 99 -11.49 -44.60 -0.59
CA SER A 99 -11.36 -45.05 -1.99
C SER A 99 -10.13 -44.45 -2.68
N CYS A 100 -9.92 -43.13 -2.55
CA CYS A 100 -8.75 -42.44 -3.08
C CYS A 100 -7.44 -42.90 -2.41
N SER A 101 -7.47 -43.13 -1.10
CA SER A 101 -6.32 -43.61 -0.33
C SER A 101 -5.86 -45.01 -0.77
N ILE A 102 -6.79 -45.92 -1.04
CA ILE A 102 -6.51 -47.26 -1.58
C ILE A 102 -5.96 -47.18 -3.01
N HIS A 103 -6.41 -46.22 -3.82
CA HIS A 103 -5.90 -46.01 -5.18
C HIS A 103 -4.44 -45.53 -5.17
N LEU A 104 -4.10 -44.57 -4.31
CA LEU A 104 -2.74 -44.00 -4.20
C LEU A 104 -1.69 -45.08 -3.88
N GLN A 105 -1.97 -45.95 -2.91
CA GLN A 105 -1.09 -47.07 -2.55
C GLN A 105 -0.88 -48.04 -3.73
N LYS A 106 -1.92 -48.23 -4.57
CA LYS A 106 -1.93 -49.24 -5.64
C LYS A 106 -1.16 -48.80 -6.89
N ASP A 107 -1.02 -47.50 -7.11
CA ASP A 107 -0.30 -46.95 -8.27
C ASP A 107 1.21 -46.90 -8.04
N ILE A 108 1.66 -46.70 -6.79
CA ILE A 108 3.07 -46.72 -6.40
C ILE A 108 3.60 -48.16 -6.33
N GLY A 109 2.79 -49.11 -5.86
CA GLY A 109 3.21 -50.48 -5.54
C GLY A 109 3.43 -51.46 -6.71
N GLN A 110 3.43 -51.06 -7.99
CA GLN A 110 3.48 -52.03 -9.10
C GLN A 110 4.88 -52.54 -9.47
N ASP A 111 5.95 -51.74 -9.30
CA ASP A 111 7.32 -52.14 -9.69
C ASP A 111 8.14 -52.77 -8.55
N ALA A 112 7.67 -52.72 -7.29
CA ALA A 112 8.40 -53.19 -6.11
C ALA A 112 8.05 -54.64 -5.68
N LYS A 113 8.13 -55.61 -6.61
CA LYS A 113 8.12 -57.04 -6.20
C LYS A 113 9.43 -57.39 -5.51
N HIS A 114 9.45 -57.49 -4.17
CA HIS A 114 9.98 -58.64 -3.40
C HIS A 114 9.92 -58.43 -1.86
N SER A 115 10.03 -59.54 -1.12
CA SER A 115 10.21 -59.63 0.35
C SER A 115 9.03 -59.26 1.28
N SER A 116 7.91 -59.98 1.15
CA SER A 116 7.09 -60.27 2.34
C SER A 116 7.78 -61.36 3.18
N LYS A 117 8.32 -61.00 4.35
CA LYS A 117 8.67 -61.99 5.38
C LYS A 117 8.41 -61.44 6.79
N LEU A 118 7.58 -62.19 7.52
CA LEU A 118 7.15 -61.93 8.88
C LEU A 118 8.31 -62.15 9.87
N GLU A 119 8.57 -61.18 10.75
CA GLU A 119 9.25 -61.43 12.02
C GLU A 119 8.77 -60.43 13.09
N ASP A 120 8.38 -60.93 14.26
CA ASP A 120 7.76 -60.14 15.35
C ASP A 120 8.85 -59.48 16.23
N ALA A 121 9.09 -58.17 16.04
CA ALA A 121 9.90 -57.38 16.96
C ALA A 121 9.55 -55.88 16.93
N SER A 122 9.13 -55.34 18.08
CA SER A 122 8.92 -53.91 18.38
C SER A 122 8.03 -53.10 17.42
N SER A 123 6.87 -52.66 17.91
CA SER A 123 6.09 -51.60 17.28
C SER A 123 6.90 -50.30 17.18
N SER A 124 6.94 -49.69 16.00
CA SER A 124 7.55 -48.36 15.81
C SER A 124 6.79 -47.30 16.63
N PRO A 125 7.42 -46.15 16.98
CA PRO A 125 6.76 -45.10 17.74
C PRO A 125 5.53 -44.51 17.04
N GLU A 126 5.48 -44.52 15.71
CA GLU A 126 4.34 -44.10 14.89
C GLU A 126 3.12 -44.98 15.16
N ASN A 127 3.31 -46.30 15.25
CA ASN A 127 2.23 -47.24 15.53
C ASN A 127 1.68 -47.03 16.96
N ALA A 128 2.59 -46.78 17.91
CA ALA A 128 2.24 -46.40 19.28
C ALA A 128 1.66 -44.97 19.42
N PHE A 129 1.76 -44.13 18.40
CA PHE A 129 1.13 -42.80 18.31
C PHE A 129 -0.28 -42.90 17.70
N LEU A 130 -0.44 -43.64 16.60
CA LEU A 130 -1.74 -43.88 15.96
C LEU A 130 -2.72 -44.61 16.89
N CYS A 131 -2.26 -45.56 17.71
CA CYS A 131 -3.10 -46.16 18.76
C CYS A 131 -3.52 -45.13 19.82
N ARG A 132 -2.60 -44.33 20.36
CA ARG A 132 -2.91 -43.30 21.38
C ARG A 132 -3.79 -42.17 20.89
N LEU A 133 -3.81 -41.89 19.58
CA LEU A 133 -4.70 -40.90 18.98
C LEU A 133 -6.16 -41.38 18.94
N LEU A 134 -6.39 -42.70 18.97
CA LEU A 134 -7.71 -43.33 18.94
C LEU A 134 -8.19 -43.79 20.33
N GLU A 135 -7.34 -43.77 21.36
CA GLU A 135 -7.70 -43.99 22.76
C GLU A 135 -8.41 -42.74 23.34
N THR A 136 -9.70 -42.57 23.02
CA THR A 136 -10.54 -41.42 23.41
C THR A 136 -10.95 -41.41 24.90
N GLY A 137 -9.97 -41.43 25.80
CA GLY A 137 -10.15 -41.36 27.26
C GLY A 137 -10.58 -39.98 27.81
N ALA A 138 -11.51 -39.30 27.12
CA ALA A 138 -11.95 -37.93 27.43
C ALA A 138 -13.48 -37.72 27.35
N THR A 139 -14.27 -38.71 26.91
CA THR A 139 -15.74 -38.62 26.79
C THR A 139 -16.50 -39.59 27.70
N GLU A 140 -15.81 -40.44 28.47
CA GLU A 140 -16.42 -41.38 29.43
C GLU A 140 -16.90 -40.69 30.72
N SER A 141 -17.95 -39.87 30.64
CA SER A 141 -18.69 -39.45 31.83
C SER A 141 -20.19 -39.26 31.57
N CYS A 142 -20.99 -40.12 32.21
CA CYS A 142 -22.41 -39.92 32.52
C CYS A 142 -23.41 -39.83 31.34
N SER A 143 -23.83 -41.00 30.84
CA SER A 143 -25.26 -41.23 30.58
C SER A 143 -25.62 -42.70 30.83
N VAL A 144 -26.44 -42.96 31.87
CA VAL A 144 -27.02 -44.28 32.10
C VAL A 144 -28.37 -44.32 31.39
N ASN A 145 -28.42 -44.92 30.19
CA ASN A 145 -29.65 -45.34 29.53
C ASN A 145 -29.36 -46.50 28.55
N ASN A 146 -30.18 -47.55 28.59
CA ASN A 146 -29.94 -48.80 27.86
C ASN A 146 -30.44 -48.73 26.41
N SER A 147 -29.68 -48.10 25.50
CA SER A 147 -29.99 -48.12 24.06
C SER A 147 -28.79 -47.75 23.17
N LEU A 148 -27.69 -48.52 23.19
CA LEU A 148 -26.48 -48.16 22.42
C LEU A 148 -25.58 -49.34 21.99
N ASN A 149 -26.09 -50.26 21.16
CA ASN A 149 -25.22 -51.22 20.45
C ASN A 149 -24.84 -50.75 19.04
N GLU A 150 -25.78 -50.14 18.28
CA GLU A 150 -25.56 -49.76 16.88
C GLU A 150 -24.65 -48.53 16.70
N MET A 151 -24.56 -47.64 17.70
CA MET A 151 -23.80 -46.39 17.59
C MET A 151 -22.29 -46.57 17.82
N ASP A 152 -21.90 -47.56 18.64
CA ASP A 152 -20.50 -47.90 18.92
C ASP A 152 -19.83 -48.53 17.68
N GLU A 153 -20.49 -49.49 17.02
CA GLU A 153 -19.99 -50.09 15.78
C GLU A 153 -19.75 -49.04 14.69
N SER A 154 -20.65 -48.08 14.51
CA SER A 154 -20.50 -46.98 13.55
C SER A 154 -19.28 -46.10 13.83
N TYR A 155 -19.02 -45.80 15.10
CA TYR A 155 -17.83 -45.04 15.53
C TYR A 155 -16.54 -45.86 15.31
N GLN A 156 -16.53 -47.14 15.67
CA GLN A 156 -15.38 -48.02 15.47
C GLN A 156 -15.07 -48.28 13.99
N ILE A 157 -16.09 -48.41 13.13
CA ILE A 157 -15.92 -48.50 11.67
C ILE A 157 -15.30 -47.21 11.14
N SER A 158 -15.84 -46.04 11.50
CA SER A 158 -15.32 -44.74 11.07
C SER A 158 -13.87 -44.51 11.51
N SER A 159 -13.56 -44.84 12.77
CA SER A 159 -12.20 -44.85 13.34
C SER A 159 -11.25 -45.75 12.55
N ARG A 160 -11.69 -46.96 12.19
CA ARG A 160 -10.91 -47.92 11.40
C ARG A 160 -10.63 -47.41 9.99
N LYS A 161 -11.61 -46.79 9.31
CA LYS A 161 -11.43 -46.16 8.00
C LYS A 161 -10.42 -45.03 8.05
N ILE A 162 -10.56 -44.10 8.99
CA ILE A 162 -9.61 -42.98 9.18
C ILE A 162 -8.19 -43.48 9.44
N ARG A 163 -8.03 -44.54 10.25
CA ARG A 163 -6.72 -45.16 10.49
C ARG A 163 -6.13 -45.79 9.22
N ASN A 164 -6.93 -46.49 8.42
CA ASN A 164 -6.49 -47.07 7.14
C ASN A 164 -6.05 -45.96 6.17
N ILE A 165 -6.84 -44.88 6.05
CA ILE A 165 -6.55 -43.70 5.23
C ILE A 165 -5.20 -43.10 5.59
N LEU A 166 -4.98 -42.83 6.88
CA LEU A 166 -3.73 -42.23 7.38
C LEU A 166 -2.53 -43.15 7.18
N TRP A 167 -2.69 -44.46 7.40
CA TRP A 167 -1.59 -45.42 7.23
C TRP A 167 -1.18 -45.58 5.76
N ASN A 168 -2.15 -45.70 4.85
CA ASN A 168 -1.89 -45.72 3.40
C ASN A 168 -1.22 -44.44 2.90
N ILE A 169 -1.64 -43.27 3.40
CA ILE A 169 -1.04 -41.97 3.05
C ILE A 169 0.40 -41.88 3.58
N LEU A 170 0.65 -42.32 4.83
CA LEU A 170 2.00 -42.37 5.39
C LEU A 170 2.92 -43.31 4.57
N ALA A 171 2.47 -44.53 4.28
CA ALA A 171 3.22 -45.47 3.44
C ALA A 171 3.52 -44.88 2.05
N SER A 172 2.51 -44.29 1.39
CA SER A 172 2.68 -43.64 0.08
C SER A 172 3.64 -42.45 0.12
N ILE A 173 3.75 -41.77 1.27
CA ILE A 173 4.68 -40.65 1.49
C ILE A 173 6.10 -41.17 1.73
N ASP A 174 6.27 -42.20 2.58
CA ASP A 174 7.56 -42.80 2.89
C ASP A 174 8.18 -43.50 1.65
N ASP A 175 7.36 -44.17 0.83
CA ASP A 175 7.77 -44.71 -0.48
C ASP A 175 8.30 -43.58 -1.38
N LEU A 176 7.62 -42.43 -1.43
CA LEU A 176 7.98 -41.28 -2.26
C LEU A 176 9.26 -40.58 -1.74
N TRP A 177 9.45 -40.46 -0.43
CA TRP A 177 10.71 -39.99 0.16
C TRP A 177 11.86 -40.97 -0.14
N SER A 178 11.64 -42.27 -0.09
CA SER A 178 12.67 -43.27 -0.43
C SER A 178 13.11 -43.16 -1.90
N LEU A 179 12.18 -42.81 -2.79
CA LEU A 179 12.44 -42.54 -4.20
C LEU A 179 13.18 -41.19 -4.40
N GLU A 180 12.85 -40.15 -3.62
CA GLU A 180 13.56 -38.86 -3.65
C GLU A 180 14.98 -38.97 -3.10
N ASP A 181 15.20 -39.67 -1.99
CA ASP A 181 16.55 -39.96 -1.46
C ASP A 181 17.36 -40.82 -2.43
N GLY A 182 16.74 -41.82 -3.07
CA GLY A 182 17.37 -42.58 -4.15
C GLY A 182 17.82 -41.69 -5.32
N ALA A 183 16.97 -40.74 -5.73
CA ALA A 183 17.29 -39.77 -6.77
C ALA A 183 18.36 -38.74 -6.33
N PHE A 184 18.40 -38.32 -5.06
CA PHE A 184 19.45 -37.44 -4.54
C PHE A 184 20.82 -38.12 -4.52
N ASN A 185 20.88 -39.37 -4.04
CA ASN A 185 22.12 -40.16 -4.04
C ASN A 185 22.65 -40.41 -5.47
N LEU A 186 21.78 -40.55 -6.46
CA LEU A 186 22.18 -40.66 -7.87
C LEU A 186 22.64 -39.32 -8.46
N CYS A 187 22.09 -38.19 -8.00
CA CYS A 187 22.46 -36.84 -8.47
C CYS A 187 23.88 -36.41 -8.04
N GLU A 188 24.42 -36.87 -6.91
CA GLU A 188 25.81 -36.57 -6.53
C GLU A 188 26.85 -37.33 -7.38
N ALA A 189 26.45 -38.41 -8.05
CA ALA A 189 27.38 -39.27 -8.79
C ALA A 189 27.77 -38.73 -10.18
N HIS A 190 26.92 -37.96 -10.85
CA HIS A 190 27.14 -37.46 -12.22
C HIS A 190 26.66 -36.01 -12.40
N PRO A 191 27.57 -35.04 -12.65
CA PRO A 191 27.21 -33.62 -12.81
C PRO A 191 26.77 -33.21 -14.24
N GLU A 192 26.74 -34.13 -15.21
CA GLU A 192 26.54 -33.81 -16.64
C GLU A 192 25.35 -34.53 -17.28
N ILE A 193 24.12 -34.20 -16.87
CA ILE A 193 22.92 -34.35 -17.72
C ILE A 193 22.07 -33.08 -17.66
N GLU A 194 22.27 -32.18 -18.62
CA GLU A 194 21.36 -31.07 -18.87
C GLU A 194 20.06 -31.59 -19.51
N LEU A 195 19.01 -31.84 -18.72
CA LEU A 195 17.67 -32.00 -19.28
C LEU A 195 16.55 -31.47 -18.36
N GLY A 196 15.93 -30.37 -18.79
CA GLY A 196 14.51 -30.05 -18.54
C GLY A 196 14.03 -29.76 -17.12
N ARG A 197 14.83 -29.96 -16.06
CA ARG A 197 14.35 -29.75 -14.69
C ARG A 197 14.27 -28.26 -14.36
N GLN A 198 13.05 -27.71 -14.33
CA GLN A 198 12.79 -26.37 -13.80
C GLN A 198 13.40 -26.26 -12.39
N LYS A 199 14.17 -25.19 -12.14
CA LYS A 199 14.62 -24.88 -10.77
C LYS A 199 13.36 -24.68 -9.91
N PRO A 200 13.12 -25.46 -8.84
CA PRO A 200 12.01 -25.20 -7.95
C PRO A 200 12.21 -23.78 -7.40
N SER A 201 11.17 -22.93 -7.50
CA SER A 201 11.34 -21.49 -7.21
C SER A 201 11.98 -21.28 -5.85
N ASN A 202 12.78 -20.23 -5.73
CA ASN A 202 13.37 -19.82 -4.46
C ASN A 202 12.28 -19.65 -3.38
N ASP A 203 11.07 -19.26 -3.78
CA ASP A 203 9.88 -19.14 -2.92
C ASP A 203 9.41 -20.49 -2.39
N LEU A 204 9.37 -21.53 -3.23
CA LEU A 204 9.03 -22.90 -2.81
C LEU A 204 10.10 -23.45 -1.87
N ARG A 205 11.38 -23.20 -2.17
CA ARG A 205 12.51 -23.57 -1.29
C ARG A 205 12.46 -22.82 0.05
N ALA A 206 12.01 -21.56 0.06
CA ALA A 206 11.79 -20.77 1.28
C ALA A 206 10.56 -21.27 2.06
N ALA A 207 9.44 -21.56 1.39
CA ALA A 207 8.24 -22.11 2.00
C ALA A 207 8.51 -23.46 2.68
N VAL A 208 9.23 -24.38 2.02
CA VAL A 208 9.65 -25.67 2.60
C VAL A 208 10.59 -25.47 3.79
N LYS A 209 11.50 -24.48 3.77
CA LYS A 209 12.34 -24.13 4.93
C LYS A 209 11.49 -23.61 6.10
N ASN A 210 10.55 -22.70 5.84
CA ASN A 210 9.68 -22.12 6.87
C ASN A 210 8.76 -23.19 7.49
N LEU A 211 8.22 -24.09 6.67
CA LEU A 211 7.43 -25.24 7.12
C LEU A 211 8.28 -26.19 8.00
N ARG A 212 9.54 -26.46 7.62
CA ARG A 212 10.50 -27.25 8.42
C ARG A 212 10.95 -26.55 9.71
N VAL A 213 10.72 -25.25 9.89
CA VAL A 213 10.90 -24.54 11.17
C VAL A 213 9.61 -24.64 11.99
N ALA A 214 8.47 -24.24 11.44
CA ALA A 214 7.17 -24.30 12.11
C ALA A 214 6.83 -25.72 12.63
N PHE A 215 7.19 -26.77 11.88
CA PHE A 215 7.02 -28.16 12.30
C PHE A 215 7.92 -28.54 13.50
N ARG A 216 9.16 -28.04 13.56
CA ARG A 216 10.04 -28.24 14.73
C ARG A 216 9.49 -27.53 15.96
N ASP A 217 9.03 -26.29 15.80
CA ASP A 217 8.45 -25.50 16.89
C ASP A 217 7.16 -26.15 17.42
N LEU A 218 6.32 -26.68 16.52
CA LEU A 218 5.13 -27.46 16.87
C LEU A 218 5.50 -28.76 17.60
N HIS A 219 6.50 -29.49 17.12
CA HIS A 219 6.98 -30.72 17.77
C HIS A 219 7.61 -30.45 19.16
N LEU A 220 8.34 -29.34 19.32
CA LEU A 220 8.87 -28.90 20.62
C LEU A 220 7.74 -28.53 21.59
N LYS A 221 6.72 -27.80 21.14
CA LYS A 221 5.52 -27.50 21.94
C LYS A 221 4.75 -28.77 22.33
N HIS A 222 4.52 -29.69 21.38
CA HIS A 222 3.92 -30.99 21.65
C HIS A 222 4.72 -31.79 22.69
N LYS A 223 6.06 -31.77 22.61
CA LYS A 223 6.93 -32.41 23.60
C LYS A 223 6.82 -31.79 25.00
N SER A 224 6.65 -30.46 25.12
CA SER A 224 6.39 -29.80 26.41
C SER A 224 5.05 -30.24 27.00
N VAL A 225 3.97 -30.14 26.21
CA VAL A 225 2.61 -30.52 26.62
C VAL A 225 2.54 -32.01 27.00
N ALA A 226 3.28 -32.88 26.30
CA ALA A 226 3.38 -34.29 26.64
C ALA A 226 4.07 -34.53 28.00
N TYR A 227 5.11 -33.77 28.35
CA TYR A 227 5.73 -33.84 29.69
C TYR A 227 4.81 -33.29 30.78
N GLU A 228 4.12 -32.18 30.54
CA GLU A 228 3.15 -31.59 31.48
C GLU A 228 1.98 -32.54 31.74
N LEU A 229 1.45 -33.18 30.69
CA LEU A 229 0.37 -34.15 30.77
C LEU A 229 0.82 -35.46 31.46
N GLN A 230 2.08 -35.88 31.26
CA GLN A 230 2.64 -37.01 32.02
C GLN A 230 2.82 -36.66 33.51
N SER A 231 3.34 -35.48 33.83
CA SER A 231 3.43 -34.99 35.21
C SER A 231 2.07 -34.91 35.91
N CYS A 232 1.02 -34.49 35.19
CA CYS A 232 -0.37 -34.51 35.65
C CYS A 232 -0.88 -35.95 35.91
N ARG A 233 -0.53 -36.92 35.05
CA ARG A 233 -0.84 -38.34 35.27
C ARG A 233 -0.11 -38.91 36.50
N ASP A 234 1.16 -38.60 36.67
CA ASP A 234 1.99 -39.11 37.76
C ASP A 234 1.55 -38.54 39.13
N THR A 235 1.22 -37.24 39.17
CA THR A 235 0.65 -36.60 40.37
C THR A 235 -0.76 -37.12 40.69
N ASN A 236 -1.62 -37.35 39.69
CA ASN A 236 -2.92 -37.99 39.90
C ASN A 236 -2.77 -39.44 40.40
N ALA A 237 -1.83 -40.22 39.86
CA ALA A 237 -1.53 -41.57 40.33
C ALA A 237 -1.05 -41.59 41.79
N LYS A 238 -0.19 -40.64 42.18
CA LYS A 238 0.23 -40.43 43.57
C LYS A 238 -0.96 -40.08 44.48
N ASN A 239 -1.79 -39.10 44.10
CA ASN A 239 -2.97 -38.70 44.86
C ASN A 239 -3.95 -39.88 45.04
N LYS A 240 -4.14 -40.71 44.01
CA LYS A 240 -4.97 -41.92 44.05
C LYS A 240 -4.40 -43.01 44.96
N ALA A 241 -3.08 -43.08 45.14
CA ALA A 241 -2.43 -43.95 46.12
C ALA A 241 -2.56 -43.41 47.55
N GLU A 242 -2.39 -42.10 47.76
CA GLU A 242 -2.57 -41.46 49.06
C GLU A 242 -4.02 -41.53 49.56
N LEU A 243 -5.02 -41.37 48.68
CA LEU A 243 -6.43 -41.60 49.01
C LEU A 243 -6.71 -43.05 49.44
N LYS A 244 -6.08 -44.05 48.79
CA LYS A 244 -6.19 -45.46 49.21
C LYS A 244 -5.56 -45.70 50.59
N ARG A 245 -4.42 -45.09 50.88
CA ARG A 245 -3.77 -45.16 52.20
C ARG A 245 -4.67 -44.55 53.28
N LEU A 246 -5.17 -43.34 53.05
CA LEU A 246 -6.06 -42.63 53.99
C LEU A 246 -7.39 -43.37 54.21
N ALA A 247 -7.94 -44.02 53.20
CA ALA A 247 -9.14 -44.86 53.35
C ALA A 247 -8.87 -46.07 54.26
N GLY A 248 -7.75 -46.77 54.09
CA GLY A 248 -7.36 -47.89 54.96
C GLY A 248 -7.03 -47.47 56.39
N GLU A 249 -6.41 -46.30 56.59
CA GLU A 249 -6.17 -45.71 57.91
C GLU A 249 -7.50 -45.34 58.60
N LEU A 250 -8.44 -44.74 57.87
CA LEU A 250 -9.78 -44.45 58.39
C LEU A 250 -10.51 -45.73 58.80
N GLU A 251 -10.52 -46.76 57.96
CA GLU A 251 -11.14 -48.06 58.25
C GLU A 251 -10.52 -48.74 59.49
N GLY A 252 -9.18 -48.63 59.66
CA GLY A 252 -8.48 -49.03 60.87
C GLY A 252 -8.97 -48.28 62.13
N THR A 253 -9.03 -46.95 62.09
CA THR A 253 -9.52 -46.15 63.24
C THR A 253 -10.99 -46.41 63.57
N ILE A 254 -11.81 -46.77 62.58
CA ILE A 254 -13.20 -47.20 62.79
C ILE A 254 -13.25 -48.55 63.52
N ALA A 255 -12.39 -49.50 63.16
CA ALA A 255 -12.28 -50.78 63.87
C ALA A 255 -11.85 -50.59 65.34
N GLU A 256 -10.82 -49.77 65.60
CA GLU A 256 -10.39 -49.40 66.96
C GLU A 256 -11.52 -48.71 67.76
N LEU A 257 -12.28 -47.81 67.13
CA LEU A 257 -13.40 -47.12 67.77
C LEU A 257 -14.53 -48.09 68.16
N MET A 258 -14.82 -49.07 67.30
CA MET A 258 -15.81 -50.13 67.61
C MET A 258 -15.33 -51.02 68.76
N GLU A 259 -14.06 -51.43 68.76
CA GLU A 259 -13.48 -52.21 69.86
C GLU A 259 -13.53 -51.45 71.20
N ASN A 260 -13.20 -50.15 71.18
CA ASN A 260 -13.30 -49.26 72.34
C ASN A 260 -14.74 -49.03 72.80
N SER A 261 -15.72 -49.02 71.89
CA SER A 261 -17.15 -48.99 72.22
C SER A 261 -17.58 -50.26 72.98
N CYS A 262 -17.12 -51.44 72.53
CA CYS A 262 -17.34 -52.70 73.25
C CYS A 262 -16.71 -52.70 74.65
N LYS A 263 -15.46 -52.20 74.80
CA LYS A 263 -14.79 -52.04 76.10
C LYS A 263 -15.58 -51.10 77.03
N LEU A 264 -16.12 -49.99 76.52
CA LEU A 264 -16.94 -49.04 77.27
C LEU A 264 -18.27 -49.66 77.73
N ALA A 265 -18.90 -50.49 76.89
CA ALA A 265 -20.14 -51.20 77.24
C ALA A 265 -19.94 -52.14 78.44
N THR A 266 -18.85 -52.91 78.47
CA THR A 266 -18.49 -53.77 79.62
C THR A 266 -18.22 -52.99 80.90
N LEU A 267 -17.52 -51.85 80.84
CA LEU A 267 -17.29 -50.99 82.01
C LEU A 267 -18.59 -50.36 82.54
N LYS A 268 -19.54 -50.05 81.65
CA LYS A 268 -20.85 -49.51 82.04
C LYS A 268 -21.67 -50.55 82.83
N ALA A 269 -21.64 -51.82 82.41
CA ALA A 269 -22.32 -52.89 83.13
C ALA A 269 -21.77 -53.09 84.57
N GLN A 270 -20.45 -52.99 84.77
CA GLN A 270 -19.86 -53.03 86.11
C GLN A 270 -20.32 -51.85 86.99
N ARG A 271 -20.40 -50.64 86.42
CA ARG A 271 -20.74 -49.40 87.15
C ARG A 271 -22.13 -49.44 87.78
N ASP A 272 -23.12 -49.91 87.04
CA ASP A 272 -24.51 -49.86 87.48
C ASP A 272 -24.83 -50.93 88.55
N SER A 273 -23.95 -51.92 88.74
CA SER A 273 -23.99 -52.86 89.88
C SER A 273 -23.60 -52.25 91.24
N ALA A 274 -23.06 -51.02 91.29
CA ALA A 274 -22.37 -50.48 92.47
C ALA A 274 -23.14 -49.37 93.25
N LYS A 275 -24.38 -49.04 92.86
CA LYS A 275 -25.07 -47.78 93.28
C LYS A 275 -26.00 -47.88 94.50
N SER A 276 -25.82 -48.83 95.42
CA SER A 276 -26.90 -49.24 96.34
C SER A 276 -26.72 -48.89 97.85
N ALA A 277 -26.10 -47.76 98.23
CA ALA A 277 -25.93 -47.33 99.64
C ALA A 277 -25.79 -45.78 99.86
N SER A 278 -26.17 -45.25 101.05
CA SER A 278 -26.22 -43.79 101.37
C SER A 278 -26.44 -43.43 102.88
N PHE A 279 -25.88 -42.31 103.42
CA PHE A 279 -26.07 -41.82 104.84
C PHE A 279 -25.85 -40.26 105.09
N PRO A 280 -26.19 -39.62 106.26
CA PRO A 280 -26.36 -38.13 106.43
C PRO A 280 -25.94 -37.34 107.76
N VAL A 281 -25.68 -36.00 107.65
CA VAL A 281 -26.04 -34.74 108.46
C VAL A 281 -25.91 -34.55 110.03
N LEU A 282 -25.49 -33.33 110.56
CA LEU A 282 -25.94 -32.64 111.84
C LEU A 282 -25.39 -31.17 112.19
N ASN A 283 -25.83 -30.48 113.31
CA ASN A 283 -25.65 -29.01 113.67
C ASN A 283 -25.94 -28.57 115.19
N VAL A 284 -25.37 -27.48 115.82
CA VAL A 284 -25.52 -27.01 117.30
C VAL A 284 -25.32 -25.44 117.63
N LEU A 285 -25.48 -24.94 118.90
CA LEU A 285 -25.76 -23.54 119.44
C LEU A 285 -25.10 -23.13 120.85
N ASN A 286 -24.94 -21.82 121.29
CA ASN A 286 -25.27 -21.16 122.64
C ASN A 286 -24.65 -19.73 123.02
N ASN A 287 -24.59 -19.25 124.33
CA ASN A 287 -24.87 -17.82 124.77
C ASN A 287 -24.32 -17.25 126.17
N ARG A 288 -24.28 -15.89 126.42
CA ARG A 288 -24.37 -15.01 127.70
C ARG A 288 -23.18 -14.30 128.49
N VAL A 289 -23.36 -12.99 128.84
CA VAL A 289 -23.09 -12.19 130.13
C VAL A 289 -21.64 -11.77 130.61
N SER A 290 -21.34 -10.77 131.51
CA SER A 290 -21.71 -9.30 131.78
C SER A 290 -21.00 -8.65 133.06
N GLY A 291 -20.82 -7.30 133.20
CA GLY A 291 -20.44 -6.51 134.44
C GLY A 291 -19.24 -5.48 134.33
N GLU A 292 -18.85 -4.51 135.21
CA GLU A 292 -19.43 -3.78 136.41
C GLU A 292 -18.64 -2.44 136.81
N LYS A 293 -19.28 -1.48 137.53
CA LYS A 293 -18.79 -0.28 138.31
C LYS A 293 -17.88 0.83 137.70
N ALA A 294 -18.02 2.08 138.17
CA ALA A 294 -18.81 3.15 137.52
C ALA A 294 -18.77 4.54 138.26
N ARG A 295 -17.76 5.40 138.03
CA ARG A 295 -17.93 6.89 138.14
C ARG A 295 -16.88 7.74 137.42
N ASP A 296 -15.59 7.52 137.68
CA ASP A 296 -14.53 8.03 136.79
C ASP A 296 -14.52 7.16 135.51
N LYS A 297 -14.47 5.84 135.76
CA LYS A 297 -14.99 4.79 134.87
C LYS A 297 -16.40 5.05 134.31
N HIS A 298 -17.23 5.98 134.78
CA HIS A 298 -18.51 6.27 134.10
C HIS A 298 -18.30 7.21 132.92
N LYS A 299 -17.38 8.18 133.01
CA LYS A 299 -17.00 8.95 131.83
C LYS A 299 -16.19 8.08 130.87
N ASP A 300 -15.18 7.33 131.35
CA ASP A 300 -14.44 6.42 130.47
C ASP A 300 -15.35 5.34 129.86
N LEU A 301 -16.33 4.79 130.59
CA LEU A 301 -17.31 3.87 130.00
C LEU A 301 -18.30 4.57 129.06
N GLN A 302 -18.63 5.84 129.25
CA GLN A 302 -19.54 6.57 128.36
C GLN A 302 -18.84 7.01 127.07
N ASP A 303 -17.57 7.42 127.18
CA ASP A 303 -16.70 7.73 126.05
C ASP A 303 -16.39 6.40 125.29
N MET A 304 -16.03 5.31 125.98
CA MET A 304 -15.87 3.97 125.37
C MET A 304 -17.19 3.36 124.85
N GLU A 305 -18.35 3.67 125.43
CA GLU A 305 -19.66 3.29 124.91
C GLU A 305 -20.00 4.09 123.65
N SER A 306 -19.58 5.36 123.56
CA SER A 306 -19.64 6.13 122.32
C SER A 306 -18.70 5.56 121.25
N GLU A 307 -17.44 5.24 121.58
CA GLU A 307 -16.50 4.60 120.64
C GLU A 307 -17.00 3.22 120.20
N LEU A 308 -17.54 2.40 121.11
CA LEU A 308 -18.12 1.09 120.79
C LEU A 308 -19.35 1.23 119.91
N LYS A 309 -20.20 2.24 120.15
CA LYS A 309 -21.38 2.53 119.32
C LYS A 309 -20.98 3.01 117.92
N ASP A 310 -20.02 3.92 117.81
CA ASP A 310 -19.50 4.43 116.55
C ASP A 310 -18.77 3.31 115.77
N LEU A 311 -18.02 2.45 116.46
CA LEU A 311 -17.43 1.23 115.88
C LEU A 311 -18.51 0.21 115.45
N MET A 312 -19.63 0.11 116.17
CA MET A 312 -20.76 -0.76 115.82
C MET A 312 -21.55 -0.21 114.63
N GLU A 313 -21.70 1.11 114.50
CA GLU A 313 -22.29 1.77 113.34
C GLU A 313 -21.35 1.72 112.12
N LEU A 314 -20.04 1.87 112.33
CA LEU A 314 -19.01 1.65 111.30
C LEU A 314 -18.97 0.19 110.84
N ALA A 315 -19.11 -0.77 111.75
CA ALA A 315 -19.22 -2.19 111.41
C ALA A 315 -20.54 -2.50 110.67
N SER A 316 -21.65 -1.87 111.07
CA SER A 316 -22.95 -2.04 110.44
C SER A 316 -22.99 -1.45 109.02
N SER A 317 -22.45 -0.25 108.84
CA SER A 317 -22.32 0.42 107.53
C SER A 317 -21.34 -0.32 106.61
N ARG A 318 -20.19 -0.79 107.12
CA ARG A 318 -19.28 -1.67 106.37
C ARG A 318 -19.95 -3.01 105.99
N SER A 319 -20.74 -3.61 106.88
CA SER A 319 -21.50 -4.84 106.59
C SER A 319 -22.59 -4.60 105.52
N LEU A 320 -23.24 -3.43 105.54
CA LEU A 320 -24.19 -3.02 104.50
C LEU A 320 -23.49 -2.79 103.15
N GLN A 321 -22.36 -2.08 103.13
CA GLN A 321 -21.54 -1.91 101.91
C GLN A 321 -21.07 -3.26 101.35
N LEU A 322 -20.56 -4.15 102.21
CA LEU A 322 -20.13 -5.49 101.81
C LEU A 322 -21.32 -6.31 101.24
N ARG A 323 -22.51 -6.20 101.84
CA ARG A 323 -23.75 -6.83 101.36
C ARG A 323 -24.16 -6.30 99.98
N ASN A 324 -24.09 -4.99 99.76
CA ASN A 324 -24.41 -4.36 98.48
C ASN A 324 -23.42 -4.80 97.39
N LEU A 325 -22.12 -4.75 97.66
CA LEU A 325 -21.07 -5.23 96.75
C LEU A 325 -21.19 -6.74 96.46
N HIS A 326 -21.63 -7.55 97.43
CA HIS A 326 -21.98 -8.96 97.18
C HIS A 326 -23.20 -9.10 96.26
N GLY A 327 -24.22 -8.23 96.40
CA GLY A 327 -25.37 -8.16 95.49
C GLY A 327 -24.96 -7.83 94.06
N GLU A 328 -24.17 -6.78 93.88
CA GLU A 328 -23.60 -6.37 92.58
C GLU A 328 -22.74 -7.48 91.96
N ARG A 329 -21.89 -8.14 92.75
CA ARG A 329 -21.08 -9.29 92.31
C ARG A 329 -21.97 -10.45 91.85
N ILE A 330 -23.08 -10.73 92.54
CA ILE A 330 -24.05 -11.77 92.13
C ILE A 330 -24.74 -11.38 90.82
N GLU A 331 -25.07 -10.10 90.60
CA GLU A 331 -25.65 -9.63 89.35
C GLU A 331 -24.66 -9.70 88.18
N LEU A 332 -23.41 -9.30 88.39
CA LEU A 332 -22.33 -9.45 87.40
C LEU A 332 -22.08 -10.91 87.03
N LEU A 333 -22.09 -11.83 88.00
CA LEU A 333 -21.97 -13.26 87.75
C LEU A 333 -23.17 -13.81 86.95
N LYS A 334 -24.40 -13.34 87.19
CA LYS A 334 -25.57 -13.67 86.36
C LYS A 334 -25.41 -13.15 84.93
N LYS A 335 -24.99 -11.89 84.75
CA LYS A 335 -24.72 -11.29 83.42
C LYS A 335 -23.65 -12.08 82.65
N LEU A 336 -22.56 -12.46 83.32
CA LEU A 336 -21.49 -13.28 82.73
C LEU A 336 -21.98 -14.69 82.38
N SER A 337 -22.81 -15.32 83.21
CA SER A 337 -23.44 -16.61 82.90
C SER A 337 -24.34 -16.54 81.67
N ASN A 338 -25.13 -15.46 81.53
CA ASN A 338 -26.02 -15.26 80.37
C ASN A 338 -25.25 -14.99 79.07
N LEU A 339 -24.12 -14.27 79.14
CA LEU A 339 -23.20 -14.11 78.02
C LEU A 339 -22.54 -15.46 77.64
N GLN A 340 -22.20 -16.28 78.64
CA GLN A 340 -21.61 -17.60 78.41
C GLN A 340 -22.61 -18.59 77.80
N SER A 341 -23.91 -18.53 78.14
CA SER A 341 -24.93 -19.32 77.44
C SER A 341 -25.10 -18.82 76.01
N PHE A 342 -25.30 -17.51 75.81
CA PHE A 342 -25.47 -16.95 74.46
C PHE A 342 -24.30 -17.27 73.51
N LEU A 343 -23.05 -17.29 74.01
CA LEU A 343 -21.89 -17.69 73.21
C LEU A 343 -21.87 -19.20 72.89
N LYS A 344 -22.35 -20.06 73.81
CA LYS A 344 -22.55 -21.50 73.54
C LYS A 344 -23.68 -21.71 72.52
N ASP A 345 -24.76 -20.95 72.61
CA ASP A 345 -25.90 -21.01 71.71
C ASP A 345 -25.51 -20.56 70.29
N LEU A 346 -24.78 -19.44 70.16
CA LEU A 346 -24.17 -19.02 68.89
C LEU A 346 -23.22 -20.08 68.34
N LYS A 347 -22.33 -20.65 69.16
CA LYS A 347 -21.44 -21.73 68.70
C LYS A 347 -22.22 -22.96 68.24
N CYS A 348 -23.33 -23.30 68.90
CA CYS A 348 -24.23 -24.37 68.50
C CYS A 348 -24.90 -24.07 67.14
N ILE A 349 -25.38 -22.84 66.94
CA ILE A 349 -25.96 -22.38 65.67
C ILE A 349 -24.93 -22.43 64.54
N CYS A 350 -23.73 -21.88 64.73
CA CYS A 350 -22.68 -21.90 63.70
C CYS A 350 -22.14 -23.31 63.42
N SER A 351 -22.19 -24.22 64.40
CA SER A 351 -21.84 -25.64 64.22
C SER A 351 -23.03 -26.48 63.72
N SER A 352 -24.20 -25.88 63.50
CA SER A 352 -25.39 -26.62 63.07
C SER A 352 -25.33 -26.93 61.57
N LYS A 353 -25.79 -28.12 61.19
CA LYS A 353 -25.82 -28.56 59.78
C LYS A 353 -26.58 -27.58 58.87
N SER A 354 -27.61 -26.91 59.39
CA SER A 354 -28.40 -25.93 58.63
C SER A 354 -27.62 -24.63 58.38
N TYR A 355 -26.82 -24.16 59.34
CA TYR A 355 -25.98 -22.98 59.14
C TYR A 355 -24.82 -23.28 58.19
N LEU A 356 -24.14 -24.42 58.40
CA LEU A 356 -23.05 -24.86 57.52
C LEU A 356 -23.54 -25.02 56.08
N LEU A 357 -24.66 -25.70 55.83
CA LEU A 357 -25.25 -25.84 54.49
C LEU A 357 -25.55 -24.48 53.82
N VAL A 358 -26.00 -23.47 54.58
CA VAL A 358 -26.23 -22.11 54.06
C VAL A 358 -24.91 -21.38 53.82
N SER A 359 -23.88 -21.61 54.64
CA SER A 359 -22.52 -21.09 54.44
C SER A 359 -21.87 -21.68 53.19
N ASP A 360 -21.91 -23.00 53.02
CA ASP A 360 -21.38 -23.72 51.86
C ASP A 360 -22.07 -23.26 50.56
N GLN A 361 -23.41 -23.08 50.61
CA GLN A 361 -24.20 -22.59 49.49
C GLN A 361 -23.93 -21.10 49.18
N LEU A 362 -23.59 -20.29 50.18
CA LEU A 362 -23.18 -18.90 50.01
C LEU A 362 -21.77 -18.81 49.41
N GLU A 363 -20.81 -19.62 49.89
CA GLU A 363 -19.46 -19.68 49.33
C GLU A 363 -19.48 -20.18 47.88
N LYS A 364 -20.33 -21.17 47.58
CA LYS A 364 -20.60 -21.62 46.21
C LYS A 364 -21.17 -20.51 45.33
N SER A 365 -22.14 -19.72 45.80
CA SER A 365 -22.72 -18.63 45.01
C SER A 365 -21.75 -17.45 44.83
N ILE A 366 -20.88 -17.18 45.80
CA ILE A 366 -19.77 -16.22 45.66
C ILE A 366 -18.79 -16.70 44.58
N ALA A 367 -18.40 -17.98 44.59
CA ALA A 367 -17.52 -18.56 43.58
C ALA A 367 -18.16 -18.52 42.17
N GLU A 368 -19.47 -18.80 42.06
CA GLU A 368 -20.23 -18.65 40.81
C GLU A 368 -20.25 -17.20 40.31
N VAL A 369 -20.48 -16.22 41.20
CA VAL A 369 -20.43 -14.78 40.84
C VAL A 369 -19.05 -14.36 40.34
N VAL A 370 -17.96 -14.83 40.97
CA VAL A 370 -16.59 -14.55 40.51
C VAL A 370 -16.32 -15.20 39.14
N GLN A 371 -16.83 -16.41 38.90
CA GLN A 371 -16.74 -17.04 37.58
C GLN A 371 -17.50 -16.24 36.51
N TYR A 372 -18.73 -15.82 36.79
CA TYR A 372 -19.53 -14.98 35.88
C TYR A 372 -18.89 -13.62 35.63
N GLN A 373 -18.28 -12.99 36.64
CA GLN A 373 -17.50 -11.77 36.45
C GLN A 373 -16.32 -12.00 35.49
N SER A 374 -15.54 -13.08 35.68
CA SER A 374 -14.41 -13.40 34.79
C SER A 374 -14.82 -13.76 33.35
N LEU A 375 -16.07 -14.23 33.16
CA LEU A 375 -16.66 -14.46 31.85
C LEU A 375 -17.16 -13.15 31.22
N PHE A 376 -17.77 -12.28 32.01
CA PHE A 376 -18.20 -10.95 31.58
C PHE A 376 -17.01 -10.07 31.15
N GLU A 377 -15.91 -10.07 31.91
CA GLU A 377 -14.68 -9.34 31.56
C GLU A 377 -14.07 -9.83 30.23
N LYS A 378 -14.11 -11.15 29.96
CA LYS A 378 -13.69 -11.71 28.66
C LYS A 378 -14.61 -11.28 27.52
N LEU A 379 -15.92 -11.34 27.73
CA LEU A 379 -16.92 -10.91 26.73
C LEU A 379 -16.86 -9.40 26.46
N GLN A 380 -16.52 -8.58 27.47
CA GLN A 380 -16.27 -7.15 27.33
C GLN A 380 -15.10 -6.91 26.36
N VAL A 381 -13.96 -7.56 26.61
CA VAL A 381 -12.75 -7.47 25.75
C VAL A 381 -13.00 -8.04 24.34
N GLU A 382 -13.78 -9.12 24.21
CA GLU A 382 -14.17 -9.66 22.91
C GLU A 382 -15.06 -8.69 22.12
N LYS A 383 -16.08 -8.11 22.78
CA LYS A 383 -16.96 -7.07 22.21
C LYS A 383 -16.16 -5.84 21.76
N ASP A 384 -15.18 -5.39 22.55
CA ASP A 384 -14.29 -4.29 22.17
C ASP A 384 -13.36 -4.69 21.00
N SER A 385 -12.85 -5.92 20.96
CA SER A 385 -12.07 -6.44 19.82
C SER A 385 -12.89 -6.55 18.54
N ILE A 386 -14.17 -6.92 18.63
CA ILE A 386 -15.10 -6.97 17.49
C ILE A 386 -15.37 -5.55 16.98
N PHE A 387 -15.64 -4.59 17.86
CA PHE A 387 -15.84 -3.18 17.49
C PHE A 387 -14.63 -2.60 16.74
N TRP A 388 -13.40 -2.86 17.20
CA TRP A 388 -12.20 -2.41 16.49
C TRP A 388 -12.03 -3.06 15.11
N LYS A 389 -12.38 -4.35 14.96
CA LYS A 389 -12.38 -5.05 13.66
C LYS A 389 -13.46 -4.52 12.71
N GLU A 390 -14.64 -4.19 13.24
CA GLU A 390 -15.73 -3.58 12.47
C GLU A 390 -15.33 -2.20 11.94
N ALA A 391 -14.73 -1.36 12.79
CA ALA A 391 -14.16 -0.07 12.39
C ALA A 391 -13.05 -0.23 11.32
N GLU A 392 -12.15 -1.20 11.49
CA GLU A 392 -11.10 -1.52 10.50
C GLU A 392 -11.68 -1.98 9.16
N VAL A 393 -12.74 -2.80 9.18
CA VAL A 393 -13.44 -3.25 7.96
C VAL A 393 -14.18 -2.10 7.28
N ASN A 394 -14.85 -1.23 8.03
CA ASN A 394 -15.53 -0.05 7.46
C ASN A 394 -14.54 0.89 6.77
N VAL A 395 -13.39 1.18 7.39
CA VAL A 395 -12.31 1.98 6.74
C VAL A 395 -11.77 1.29 5.49
N LYS A 396 -11.64 -0.05 5.47
CA LYS A 396 -11.25 -0.79 4.26
C LYS A 396 -12.29 -0.72 3.15
N VAL A 397 -13.59 -0.70 3.48
CA VAL A 397 -14.69 -0.50 2.52
C VAL A 397 -14.64 0.92 1.95
N ASP A 398 -14.49 1.95 2.78
CA ASP A 398 -14.35 3.34 2.33
C ASP A 398 -13.15 3.53 1.38
N VAL A 399 -11.99 2.96 1.73
CA VAL A 399 -10.79 2.97 0.88
C VAL A 399 -11.01 2.21 -0.43
N ALA A 400 -11.71 1.09 -0.42
CA ALA A 400 -12.06 0.35 -1.64
C ALA A 400 -13.04 1.14 -2.53
N ASP A 401 -13.99 1.87 -1.96
CA ASP A 401 -14.95 2.70 -2.68
C ASP A 401 -14.35 4.02 -3.19
N VAL A 402 -13.37 4.59 -2.49
CA VAL A 402 -12.50 5.65 -3.03
C VAL A 402 -11.67 5.13 -4.20
N SER A 403 -11.04 3.96 -4.05
CA SER A 403 -10.24 3.33 -5.11
C SER A 403 -11.07 3.00 -6.35
N ARG A 404 -12.29 2.47 -6.19
CA ARG A 404 -13.23 2.20 -7.29
C ARG A 404 -13.62 3.48 -8.03
N ARG A 405 -13.88 4.57 -7.30
CA ARG A 405 -14.18 5.89 -7.91
C ARG A 405 -12.98 6.47 -8.66
N ALA A 406 -11.77 6.41 -8.08
CA ALA A 406 -10.54 6.85 -8.75
C ALA A 406 -10.27 6.04 -10.04
N SER A 407 -10.47 4.71 -9.99
CA SER A 407 -10.36 3.85 -11.17
C SER A 407 -11.41 4.18 -12.24
N ALA A 408 -12.65 4.50 -11.86
CA ALA A 408 -13.69 4.88 -12.80
C ALA A 408 -13.41 6.24 -13.49
N VAL A 409 -12.91 7.23 -12.74
CA VAL A 409 -12.46 8.52 -13.29
C VAL A 409 -11.28 8.32 -14.25
N SER A 410 -10.31 7.49 -13.88
CA SER A 410 -9.15 7.16 -14.73
C SER A 410 -9.59 6.45 -16.02
N HIS A 411 -10.53 5.50 -15.93
CA HIS A 411 -11.07 4.80 -17.09
C HIS A 411 -11.87 5.74 -18.02
N SER A 412 -12.71 6.64 -17.48
CA SER A 412 -13.37 7.67 -18.29
C SER A 412 -12.35 8.55 -19.01
N ARG A 413 -11.28 8.97 -18.32
CA ARG A 413 -10.23 9.80 -18.92
C ARG A 413 -9.45 9.06 -20.03
N ILE A 414 -9.22 7.77 -19.87
CA ILE A 414 -8.63 6.92 -20.94
C ILE A 414 -9.58 6.88 -22.14
N VAL A 415 -10.86 6.55 -21.93
CA VAL A 415 -11.88 6.47 -23.00
C VAL A 415 -12.06 7.81 -23.72
N ASP A 416 -11.92 8.95 -23.04
CA ASP A 416 -11.99 10.27 -23.67
C ASP A 416 -10.70 10.65 -24.43
N LEU A 417 -9.54 10.16 -24.00
CA LEU A 417 -8.27 10.27 -24.75
C LEU A 417 -8.26 9.37 -25.99
N GLU A 418 -8.80 8.14 -25.89
CA GLU A 418 -8.96 7.20 -27.01
C GLU A 418 -9.85 7.80 -28.11
N LYS A 419 -10.96 8.47 -27.75
CA LYS A 419 -11.82 9.20 -28.70
C LYS A 419 -11.07 10.32 -29.43
N GLU A 420 -10.32 11.15 -28.71
CA GLU A 420 -9.55 12.24 -29.35
C GLU A 420 -8.40 11.68 -30.20
N MET A 421 -7.72 10.60 -29.77
CA MET A 421 -6.74 9.90 -30.61
C MET A 421 -7.36 9.36 -31.90
N GLN A 422 -8.54 8.73 -31.84
CA GLN A 422 -9.24 8.26 -33.03
C GLN A 422 -9.63 9.42 -33.95
N LYS A 423 -10.17 10.52 -33.39
CA LYS A 423 -10.47 11.74 -34.14
C LYS A 423 -9.22 12.35 -34.81
N GLN A 424 -8.07 12.38 -34.13
CA GLN A 424 -6.80 12.82 -34.73
C GLN A 424 -6.33 11.87 -35.85
N ILE A 425 -6.53 10.56 -35.71
CA ILE A 425 -6.27 9.58 -36.78
C ILE A 425 -7.18 9.84 -37.99
N ASP A 426 -8.47 10.13 -37.78
CA ASP A 426 -9.44 10.39 -38.85
C ASP A 426 -9.18 11.74 -39.54
N GLU A 427 -8.82 12.79 -38.79
CA GLU A 427 -8.35 14.08 -39.31
C GLU A 427 -7.08 13.90 -40.16
N ARG A 428 -6.11 13.10 -39.69
CA ARG A 428 -4.90 12.72 -40.45
C ARG A 428 -5.23 11.97 -41.74
N ASN A 429 -6.13 10.98 -41.68
CA ASN A 429 -6.56 10.19 -42.84
C ASN A 429 -7.24 11.07 -43.91
N LEU A 430 -8.05 12.04 -43.49
CA LEU A 430 -8.69 13.02 -44.37
C LEU A 430 -7.68 13.97 -45.04
N LEU A 431 -6.67 14.43 -44.30
CA LEU A 431 -5.60 15.27 -44.85
C LEU A 431 -4.71 14.50 -45.83
N GLU A 432 -4.36 13.25 -45.51
CA GLU A 432 -3.60 12.35 -46.37
C GLU A 432 -4.35 12.05 -47.68
N SER A 433 -5.67 11.82 -47.60
CA SER A 433 -6.54 11.64 -48.77
C SER A 433 -6.59 12.88 -49.67
N LYS A 434 -6.72 14.08 -49.08
CA LYS A 434 -6.71 15.36 -49.83
C LYS A 434 -5.35 15.65 -50.46
N LEU A 435 -4.26 15.31 -49.77
CA LEU A 435 -2.91 15.43 -50.31
C LEU A 435 -2.70 14.48 -51.50
N GLU A 436 -3.23 13.25 -51.42
CA GLU A 436 -3.14 12.32 -52.55
C GLU A 436 -4.02 12.79 -53.73
N GLU A 437 -5.23 13.31 -53.49
CA GLU A 437 -6.07 13.93 -54.51
C GLU A 437 -5.35 15.10 -55.22
N ALA A 438 -4.75 16.02 -54.46
CA ALA A 438 -3.93 17.11 -55.01
C ALA A 438 -2.66 16.61 -55.74
N SER A 439 -2.11 15.45 -55.37
CA SER A 439 -1.01 14.81 -56.12
C SER A 439 -1.47 14.16 -57.43
N ARG A 440 -2.76 13.83 -57.53
CA ARG A 440 -3.38 13.15 -58.68
C ARG A 440 -3.95 14.12 -59.72
N GLU A 441 -4.06 15.42 -59.41
CA GLU A 441 -4.52 16.48 -60.33
C GLU A 441 -3.93 16.32 -61.75
N PRO A 442 -4.77 16.19 -62.80
CA PRO A 442 -4.29 15.94 -64.17
C PRO A 442 -3.29 16.99 -64.65
N GLY A 443 -3.60 18.28 -64.43
CA GLY A 443 -2.75 19.40 -64.84
C GLY A 443 -1.33 19.32 -64.28
N ARG A 444 -1.12 18.78 -63.07
CA ARG A 444 0.24 18.60 -62.52
C ARG A 444 1.03 17.55 -63.31
N LYS A 445 0.39 16.49 -63.78
CA LYS A 445 1.04 15.44 -64.59
C LYS A 445 1.26 15.92 -66.02
N GLU A 446 0.32 16.68 -66.56
CA GLU A 446 0.37 17.31 -67.89
C GLU A 446 1.51 18.33 -67.96
N ILE A 447 1.60 19.27 -67.01
CA ILE A 447 2.72 20.21 -66.87
C ILE A 447 4.06 19.48 -66.71
N ILE A 448 4.12 18.39 -65.95
CA ILE A 448 5.36 17.58 -65.80
C ILE A 448 5.74 16.86 -67.10
N ALA A 449 4.77 16.49 -67.95
CA ALA A 449 5.04 15.93 -69.28
C ALA A 449 5.54 17.03 -70.24
N GLU A 450 4.83 18.17 -70.33
CA GLU A 450 5.23 19.33 -71.14
C GLU A 450 6.65 19.81 -70.79
N PHE A 451 6.98 19.92 -69.51
CA PHE A 451 8.34 20.27 -69.08
C PHE A 451 9.38 19.20 -69.47
N LYS A 452 9.05 17.91 -69.42
CA LYS A 452 9.96 16.83 -69.85
C LYS A 452 10.19 16.86 -71.37
N ASP A 453 9.15 17.10 -72.15
CA ASP A 453 9.25 17.16 -73.62
C ASP A 453 9.99 18.42 -74.06
N LEU A 454 9.80 19.54 -73.37
CA LEU A 454 10.60 20.76 -73.52
C LEU A 454 12.08 20.51 -73.15
N PHE A 455 12.37 19.89 -72.00
CA PHE A 455 13.74 19.55 -71.61
C PHE A 455 14.41 18.52 -72.54
N SER A 456 13.63 17.62 -73.16
CA SER A 456 14.15 16.60 -74.08
C SER A 456 14.43 17.16 -75.47
N SER A 457 13.62 18.12 -75.93
CA SER A 457 13.81 18.80 -77.23
C SER A 457 14.77 19.99 -77.16
N PHE A 458 15.00 20.58 -75.98
CA PHE A 458 15.90 21.73 -75.82
C PHE A 458 17.34 21.49 -76.32
N PRO A 459 18.02 20.34 -76.05
CA PRO A 459 19.36 20.08 -76.58
C PRO A 459 19.41 20.01 -78.10
N GLU A 460 18.38 19.44 -78.75
CA GLU A 460 18.30 19.33 -80.21
C GLU A 460 18.03 20.70 -80.85
N ASN A 461 17.08 21.46 -80.29
CA ASN A 461 16.82 22.85 -80.69
C ASN A 461 18.06 23.75 -80.52
N MET A 462 18.80 23.60 -79.42
CA MET A 462 20.08 24.29 -79.20
C MET A 462 21.14 23.85 -80.22
N GLY A 463 21.23 22.56 -80.56
CA GLY A 463 22.12 22.04 -81.59
C GLY A 463 21.82 22.61 -82.98
N VAL A 464 20.54 22.72 -83.36
CA VAL A 464 20.10 23.37 -84.60
C VAL A 464 20.45 24.86 -84.59
N MET A 465 20.15 25.58 -83.51
CA MET A 465 20.45 27.02 -83.40
C MET A 465 21.97 27.30 -83.39
N GLN A 466 22.77 26.43 -82.75
CA GLN A 466 24.22 26.53 -82.76
C GLN A 466 24.80 26.22 -84.15
N SER A 467 24.23 25.26 -84.88
CA SER A 467 24.62 24.95 -86.27
C SER A 467 24.28 26.10 -87.22
N GLN A 468 23.12 26.73 -87.06
CA GLN A 468 22.74 27.95 -87.79
C GLN A 468 23.70 29.11 -87.46
N LEU A 469 24.05 29.31 -86.19
CA LEU A 469 25.01 30.33 -85.77
C LEU A 469 26.42 30.11 -86.33
N ILE A 470 26.87 28.86 -86.48
CA ILE A 470 28.13 28.53 -87.17
C ILE A 470 28.02 28.90 -88.65
N LYS A 471 26.98 28.44 -89.34
CA LYS A 471 26.74 28.73 -90.76
C LYS A 471 26.67 30.23 -91.06
N CYS A 472 25.99 31.02 -90.22
CA CYS A 472 25.94 32.47 -90.38
C CYS A 472 27.29 33.17 -90.09
N LYS A 473 28.19 32.57 -89.30
CA LYS A 473 29.57 33.07 -89.13
C LYS A 473 30.46 32.73 -90.32
N GLU A 474 30.27 31.56 -90.91
CA GLU A 474 30.94 31.15 -92.16
C GLU A 474 30.53 32.09 -93.30
N GLU A 475 29.22 32.25 -93.53
CA GLU A 475 28.67 33.18 -94.54
C GLU A 475 29.12 34.63 -94.32
N ALA A 476 29.20 35.10 -93.06
CA ALA A 476 29.75 36.42 -92.75
C ALA A 476 31.25 36.53 -93.07
N SER A 477 32.02 35.47 -92.83
CA SER A 477 33.46 35.41 -93.14
C SER A 477 33.71 35.44 -94.64
N ASP A 478 32.91 34.72 -95.42
CA ASP A 478 32.93 34.76 -96.89
C ASP A 478 32.58 36.16 -97.42
N ILE A 479 31.58 36.83 -96.81
CA ILE A 479 31.24 38.23 -97.13
C ILE A 479 32.40 39.18 -96.82
N TYR A 480 33.17 38.96 -95.75
CA TYR A 480 34.38 39.74 -95.48
C TYR A 480 35.50 39.47 -96.50
N SER A 481 35.71 38.22 -96.92
CA SER A 481 36.68 37.87 -97.97
C SER A 481 36.32 38.50 -99.31
N LEU A 482 35.07 38.34 -99.75
CA LEU A 482 34.55 38.95 -100.98
C LEU A 482 34.61 40.49 -100.93
N ARG A 483 34.37 41.11 -99.77
CA ARG A 483 34.56 42.55 -99.59
C ARG A 483 36.03 42.97 -99.73
N ALA A 484 36.97 42.19 -99.20
CA ALA A 484 38.40 42.44 -99.35
C ALA A 484 38.86 42.28 -100.82
N GLU A 485 38.37 41.28 -101.54
CA GLU A 485 38.59 41.11 -102.97
C GLU A 485 38.02 42.27 -103.79
N VAL A 486 36.78 42.68 -103.54
CA VAL A 486 36.16 43.84 -104.20
C VAL A 486 36.93 45.13 -103.91
N GLN A 487 37.43 45.34 -102.69
CA GLN A 487 38.27 46.49 -102.37
C GLN A 487 39.64 46.42 -103.07
N SER A 488 40.25 45.23 -103.17
CA SER A 488 41.48 45.00 -103.92
C SER A 488 41.31 45.32 -105.41
N LEU A 489 40.25 44.80 -106.03
CA LEU A 489 39.88 45.09 -107.42
C LEU A 489 39.54 46.56 -107.64
N SER A 490 38.87 47.22 -106.69
CA SER A 490 38.59 48.67 -106.73
C SER A 490 39.87 49.49 -106.66
N ASN A 491 40.82 49.14 -105.78
CA ASN A 491 42.13 49.78 -105.69
C ASN A 491 42.95 49.58 -106.99
N ILE A 492 42.90 48.40 -107.60
CA ILE A 492 43.53 48.11 -108.90
C ILE A 492 42.89 48.94 -110.02
N LEU A 493 41.56 49.05 -110.05
CA LEU A 493 40.80 49.84 -111.02
C LEU A 493 41.12 51.33 -110.89
N SER A 494 41.14 51.85 -109.66
CA SER A 494 41.51 53.25 -109.36
C SER A 494 42.93 53.55 -109.82
N ARG A 495 43.91 52.70 -109.48
CA ARG A 495 45.29 52.81 -109.96
C ARG A 495 45.35 52.80 -111.49
N LYS A 496 44.58 51.94 -112.16
CA LYS A 496 44.50 51.90 -113.63
C LYS A 496 43.83 53.14 -114.23
N MET A 497 42.88 53.76 -113.54
CA MET A 497 42.30 55.05 -113.95
C MET A 497 43.33 56.19 -113.82
N GLU A 498 44.15 56.22 -112.77
CA GLU A 498 45.23 57.23 -112.66
C GLU A 498 46.38 56.98 -113.65
N GLU A 499 46.71 55.72 -113.95
CA GLU A 499 47.61 55.38 -115.07
C GLU A 499 47.05 55.91 -116.41
N LEU A 500 45.75 55.73 -116.69
CA LEU A 500 45.11 56.26 -117.89
C LEU A 500 45.04 57.79 -117.92
N LYS A 501 44.74 58.46 -116.79
CA LYS A 501 44.79 59.93 -116.69
C LYS A 501 46.19 60.47 -116.96
N THR A 502 47.22 59.91 -116.33
CA THR A 502 48.62 60.35 -116.52
C THR A 502 49.20 59.98 -117.88
N LEU A 503 48.64 58.98 -118.58
CA LEU A 503 48.89 58.75 -120.00
C LEU A 503 48.14 59.74 -120.90
N SER A 504 46.88 60.07 -120.59
CA SER A 504 46.09 61.06 -121.33
C SER A 504 46.66 62.47 -121.21
N VAL A 505 47.15 62.86 -120.03
CA VAL A 505 47.87 64.13 -119.83
C VAL A 505 49.16 64.13 -120.65
N ARG A 506 50.02 63.10 -120.54
CA ARG A 506 51.22 62.97 -121.38
C ARG A 506 50.93 62.98 -122.88
N TYR A 507 49.83 62.38 -123.33
CA TYR A 507 49.42 62.43 -124.73
C TYR A 507 48.98 63.85 -125.14
N GLY A 508 48.29 64.57 -124.26
CA GLY A 508 47.99 66.00 -124.41
C GLY A 508 49.26 66.85 -124.48
N ASP A 509 50.21 66.65 -123.56
CA ASP A 509 51.51 67.33 -123.51
C ASP A 509 52.34 67.03 -124.77
N GLN A 510 52.39 65.75 -125.20
CA GLN A 510 53.05 65.35 -126.44
C GLN A 510 52.38 65.95 -127.68
N ASN A 511 51.05 66.02 -127.73
CA ASN A 511 50.34 66.67 -128.83
C ASN A 511 50.55 68.19 -128.83
N ALA A 512 50.59 68.82 -127.66
CA ALA A 512 50.90 70.24 -127.51
C ALA A 512 52.35 70.54 -127.92
N GLU A 513 53.31 69.69 -127.54
CA GLU A 513 54.70 69.80 -127.98
C GLU A 513 54.86 69.47 -129.47
N ILE A 514 54.08 68.55 -130.05
CA ILE A 514 54.02 68.35 -131.50
C ILE A 514 53.50 69.61 -132.21
N GLN A 515 52.46 70.27 -131.68
CA GLN A 515 51.97 71.53 -132.23
C GLN A 515 52.99 72.67 -132.06
N ARG A 516 53.69 72.73 -130.91
CA ARG A 516 54.77 73.70 -130.66
C ARG A 516 55.98 73.44 -131.54
N LEU A 517 56.33 72.18 -131.81
CA LEU A 517 57.38 71.79 -132.75
C LEU A 517 56.95 72.02 -134.20
N GLN A 518 55.66 71.92 -134.54
CA GLN A 518 55.15 72.33 -135.85
C GLN A 518 55.21 73.85 -136.04
N ALA A 519 54.89 74.63 -135.00
CA ALA A 519 55.12 76.07 -134.99
C ALA A 519 56.62 76.37 -135.15
N VAL A 520 57.48 75.80 -134.30
CA VAL A 520 58.95 75.96 -134.38
C VAL A 520 59.52 75.44 -135.70
N VAL A 521 58.91 74.47 -136.40
CA VAL A 521 59.33 74.03 -137.75
C VAL A 521 58.85 74.97 -138.86
N ASN A 522 57.81 75.78 -138.62
CA ASN A 522 57.44 76.88 -139.51
C ASN A 522 58.31 78.11 -139.21
N ASP A 523 58.49 78.46 -137.94
CA ASP A 523 59.43 79.49 -137.47
C ASP A 523 60.86 79.16 -137.93
N LEU A 524 61.29 77.89 -137.91
CA LEU A 524 62.56 77.42 -138.46
C LEU A 524 62.58 77.30 -139.98
N LYS A 525 61.45 77.41 -140.70
CA LYS A 525 61.46 77.57 -142.17
C LYS A 525 61.57 79.03 -142.56
N GLU A 526 60.92 79.93 -141.84
CA GLU A 526 61.16 81.37 -141.97
C GLU A 526 62.60 81.70 -141.54
N SER A 527 63.03 81.18 -140.39
CA SER A 527 64.41 81.26 -139.90
C SER A 527 65.39 80.42 -140.72
N GLU A 528 65.01 79.39 -141.48
CA GLU A 528 65.89 78.78 -142.51
C GLU A 528 66.02 79.68 -143.73
N GLN A 529 64.98 80.42 -144.12
CA GLN A 529 65.11 81.46 -145.17
C GLN A 529 65.99 82.63 -144.67
N GLU A 530 65.84 83.05 -143.42
CA GLU A 530 66.71 84.06 -142.79
C GLU A 530 68.11 83.56 -142.46
N LEU A 531 68.33 82.29 -142.08
CA LEU A 531 69.65 81.69 -141.90
C LEU A 531 70.27 81.17 -143.20
N MET A 532 69.53 81.04 -144.29
CA MET A 532 70.13 80.96 -145.62
C MET A 532 70.73 82.33 -145.99
N LEU A 533 70.03 83.43 -145.65
CA LEU A 533 70.59 84.78 -145.68
C LEU A 533 71.79 84.94 -144.73
N PHE A 534 71.66 84.53 -143.46
CA PHE A 534 72.70 84.72 -142.45
C PHE A 534 73.88 83.77 -142.63
N LEU A 535 73.74 82.50 -143.07
CA LEU A 535 74.90 81.63 -143.36
C LEU A 535 75.67 82.06 -144.60
N ASP A 536 75.01 82.67 -145.58
CA ASP A 536 75.72 83.36 -146.67
C ASP A 536 76.56 84.53 -146.11
N MET A 537 76.06 85.19 -145.05
CA MET A 537 76.79 86.23 -144.32
C MET A 537 77.84 85.69 -143.30
N TYR A 538 77.65 84.53 -142.69
CA TYR A 538 78.35 84.04 -141.48
C TYR A 538 79.10 82.70 -141.61
N LYS A 539 79.51 82.30 -142.83
CA LYS A 539 80.53 81.25 -143.06
C LYS A 539 81.93 81.67 -142.53
N ARG A 540 82.06 81.79 -141.20
CA ARG A 540 83.15 82.46 -140.48
C ARG A 540 83.50 81.79 -139.13
N GLU A 541 83.71 82.54 -138.04
CA GLU A 541 84.51 82.10 -136.88
C GLU A 541 83.76 81.47 -135.67
N SER A 542 84.16 80.24 -135.33
CA SER A 542 84.54 79.78 -133.95
C SER A 542 83.50 79.31 -132.89
N THR A 543 83.99 78.90 -131.70
CA THR A 543 83.42 77.95 -130.65
C THR A 543 84.15 78.18 -129.28
N ASP A 544 84.03 77.53 -128.09
CA ASP A 544 83.56 76.22 -127.54
C ASP A 544 83.19 76.33 -126.00
N PHE A 545 82.84 75.26 -125.26
CA PHE A 545 82.33 75.26 -123.85
C PHE A 545 82.74 74.03 -122.97
N ARG A 546 82.65 74.05 -121.60
CA ARG A 546 82.99 72.85 -120.76
C ARG A 546 82.34 72.61 -119.36
N ASP A 547 82.15 73.58 -118.47
CA ASP A 547 82.25 73.35 -116.99
C ASP A 547 81.04 72.73 -116.21
N VAL A 548 80.16 71.92 -116.81
CA VAL A 548 78.82 71.64 -116.25
C VAL A 548 78.73 70.44 -115.26
N ILE A 549 79.74 69.57 -115.18
CA ILE A 549 79.53 68.16 -114.76
C ILE A 549 79.63 67.87 -113.24
N GLU A 550 80.43 68.61 -112.45
CA GLU A 550 80.86 68.15 -111.11
C GLU A 550 79.80 68.26 -109.98
N ALA A 551 78.70 69.01 -110.17
CA ALA A 551 77.80 69.38 -109.08
C ALA A 551 76.84 68.28 -108.59
N ARG A 552 76.87 67.07 -109.15
CA ARG A 552 75.77 66.09 -109.08
C ARG A 552 75.82 65.07 -107.93
N ASP A 553 77.01 64.77 -107.40
CA ASP A 553 77.22 63.54 -106.61
C ASP A 553 77.00 63.69 -105.09
N LEU A 554 77.05 64.92 -104.56
CA LEU A 554 76.97 65.19 -103.11
C LEU A 554 75.56 64.98 -102.52
N GLU A 555 74.51 65.01 -103.35
CA GLU A 555 73.11 64.98 -102.91
C GLU A 555 72.68 63.62 -102.31
N TYR A 556 73.25 62.52 -102.80
CA TYR A 556 72.76 61.16 -102.50
C TYR A 556 73.08 60.65 -101.08
N GLN A 557 74.12 61.17 -100.41
CA GLN A 557 74.59 60.60 -99.13
C GLN A 557 73.72 60.97 -97.93
N ALA A 558 73.00 62.10 -97.97
CA ALA A 558 72.23 62.59 -96.83
C ALA A 558 70.96 61.77 -96.50
N TRP A 559 70.37 61.10 -97.51
CA TRP A 559 69.05 60.47 -97.38
C TRP A 559 69.02 59.19 -96.52
N ALA A 560 70.16 58.50 -96.36
CA ALA A 560 70.19 57.16 -95.76
C ALA A 560 69.94 57.12 -94.24
N HIS A 561 70.33 58.16 -93.50
CA HIS A 561 70.31 58.14 -92.02
C HIS A 561 68.94 58.28 -91.38
N VAL A 562 67.99 58.94 -92.05
CA VAL A 562 66.66 59.26 -91.48
C VAL A 562 65.82 57.99 -91.26
N GLN A 563 65.91 57.03 -92.18
CA GLN A 563 65.02 55.87 -92.23
C GLN A 563 65.25 54.87 -91.08
N THR A 564 66.46 54.83 -90.51
CA THR A 564 66.78 54.00 -89.34
C THR A 564 66.07 54.44 -88.06
N LEU A 565 65.96 55.76 -87.82
CA LEU A 565 65.41 56.31 -86.58
C LEU A 565 63.90 56.07 -86.40
N THR A 566 63.17 55.76 -87.47
CA THR A 566 61.71 55.53 -87.44
C THR A 566 61.33 54.13 -86.96
N SER A 567 62.29 53.20 -86.82
CA SER A 567 61.99 51.78 -86.54
C SER A 567 62.02 51.41 -85.04
N ASP A 568 62.68 52.20 -84.20
CA ASP A 568 62.94 51.88 -82.78
C ASP A 568 61.87 52.42 -81.80
N LEU A 569 60.75 52.95 -82.32
CA LEU A 569 59.76 53.75 -81.57
C LEU A 569 58.31 53.23 -81.70
N ASP A 570 58.12 51.90 -81.68
CA ASP A 570 56.79 51.27 -81.76
C ASP A 570 56.02 51.33 -80.42
N GLU A 571 55.22 52.39 -80.27
CA GLU A 571 54.41 52.70 -79.08
C GLU A 571 53.29 51.66 -78.83
N HIS A 572 52.83 50.94 -79.86
CA HIS A 572 51.61 50.13 -79.81
C HIS A 572 51.74 48.88 -78.92
N ASN A 573 52.98 48.40 -78.71
CA ASN A 573 53.28 47.22 -77.89
C ASN A 573 52.98 47.44 -76.39
N LEU A 574 53.22 48.65 -75.87
CA LEU A 574 53.00 48.97 -74.45
C LEU A 574 51.52 49.00 -74.09
N GLU A 575 50.68 49.58 -74.95
CA GLU A 575 49.26 49.80 -74.71
C GLU A 575 48.51 48.47 -74.49
N SER A 576 48.80 47.46 -75.33
CA SER A 576 48.20 46.13 -75.24
C SER A 576 48.43 45.49 -73.87
N ARG A 577 49.64 45.62 -73.31
CA ARG A 577 50.02 45.03 -72.02
C ARG A 577 49.35 45.72 -70.82
N VAL A 578 49.11 47.03 -70.91
CA VAL A 578 48.37 47.78 -69.87
C VAL A 578 46.91 47.36 -69.85
N LYS A 579 46.30 47.14 -71.02
CA LYS A 579 44.90 46.70 -71.12
C LYS A 579 44.68 45.32 -70.49
N GLU A 580 45.55 44.35 -70.76
CA GLU A 580 45.47 43.01 -70.18
C GLU A 580 45.56 43.03 -68.63
N ALA A 581 46.41 43.89 -68.07
CA ALA A 581 46.54 44.05 -66.62
C ALA A 581 45.24 44.60 -65.99
N ASN A 582 44.66 45.65 -66.58
CA ASN A 582 43.40 46.24 -66.09
C ASN A 582 42.23 45.25 -66.16
N GLU A 583 42.15 44.44 -67.23
CA GLU A 583 41.13 43.41 -67.36
C GLU A 583 41.31 42.24 -66.38
N ALA A 584 42.53 41.97 -65.91
CA ALA A 584 42.79 40.99 -64.85
C ALA A 584 42.41 41.54 -63.47
N GLU A 585 42.72 42.82 -63.19
CA GLU A 585 42.37 43.47 -61.92
C GLU A 585 40.84 43.53 -61.71
N ALA A 586 40.08 43.97 -62.72
CA ALA A 586 38.62 44.05 -62.64
C ALA A 586 37.96 42.69 -62.30
N LYS A 587 38.47 41.59 -62.87
CA LYS A 587 38.02 40.22 -62.58
C LYS A 587 38.37 39.78 -61.15
N SER A 588 39.42 40.35 -60.55
CA SER A 588 39.78 40.12 -59.14
C SER A 588 38.87 40.92 -58.20
N GLN A 589 38.66 42.21 -58.47
CA GLN A 589 37.77 43.07 -57.68
C GLN A 589 36.32 42.55 -57.64
N GLN A 590 35.81 42.05 -58.77
CA GLN A 590 34.47 41.44 -58.84
C GLN A 590 34.32 40.20 -57.92
N ARG A 591 35.37 39.38 -57.80
CA ARG A 591 35.36 38.20 -56.92
C ARG A 591 35.41 38.58 -55.44
N LEU A 592 36.14 39.64 -55.10
CA LEU A 592 36.20 40.16 -53.73
C LEU A 592 34.82 40.61 -53.26
N ALA A 593 34.15 41.46 -54.05
CA ALA A 593 32.82 41.97 -53.71
C ALA A 593 31.75 40.86 -53.55
N ALA A 594 31.83 39.78 -54.32
CA ALA A 594 30.95 38.63 -54.19
C ALA A 594 31.16 37.89 -52.85
N ALA A 595 32.42 37.66 -52.45
CA ALA A 595 32.75 37.02 -51.18
C ALA A 595 32.38 37.90 -49.97
N GLU A 596 32.54 39.22 -50.08
CA GLU A 596 32.14 40.16 -49.03
C GLU A 596 30.62 40.16 -48.79
N ALA A 597 29.82 40.01 -49.86
CA ALA A 597 28.37 39.87 -49.76
C ALA A 597 27.94 38.56 -49.07
N GLU A 598 28.58 37.42 -49.41
CA GLU A 598 28.32 36.13 -48.74
C GLU A 598 28.67 36.20 -47.24
N ILE A 599 29.81 36.82 -46.90
CA ILE A 599 30.21 37.05 -45.50
C ILE A 599 29.19 37.93 -44.75
N ALA A 600 28.59 38.92 -45.40
CA ALA A 600 27.54 39.74 -44.81
C ALA A 600 26.25 38.94 -44.53
N GLU A 601 25.80 38.11 -45.48
CA GLU A 601 24.62 37.25 -45.30
C GLU A 601 24.82 36.21 -44.17
N LEU A 602 25.99 35.58 -44.12
CA LEU A 602 26.34 34.62 -43.06
C LEU A 602 26.39 35.28 -41.68
N ARG A 603 26.90 36.52 -41.57
CA ARG A 603 26.85 37.31 -40.32
C ARG A 603 25.41 37.63 -39.89
N GLN A 604 24.53 37.98 -40.84
CA GLN A 604 23.12 38.23 -40.54
C GLN A 604 22.42 36.97 -40.02
N LYS A 605 22.64 35.81 -40.65
CA LYS A 605 22.09 34.50 -40.21
C LYS A 605 22.63 34.07 -38.84
N LEU A 606 23.88 34.38 -38.52
CA LEU A 606 24.45 34.10 -37.21
C LEU A 606 23.76 34.93 -36.11
N GLU A 607 23.49 36.21 -36.35
CA GLU A 607 22.90 37.08 -35.33
C GLU A 607 21.38 36.86 -35.14
N THR A 608 20.65 36.45 -36.19
CA THR A 608 19.26 35.96 -36.02
C THR A 608 19.20 34.62 -35.26
N SER A 609 20.14 33.72 -35.50
CA SER A 609 20.28 32.47 -34.71
C SER A 609 20.63 32.77 -33.24
N ARG A 610 21.58 33.69 -32.99
CA ARG A 610 21.99 34.10 -31.65
C ARG A 610 20.84 34.75 -30.85
N SER A 611 20.13 35.69 -31.46
CA SER A 611 19.01 36.37 -30.80
C SER A 611 17.85 35.41 -30.49
N GLY A 612 17.56 34.46 -31.37
CA GLY A 612 16.61 33.36 -31.08
C GLY A 612 17.08 32.45 -29.93
N ALA A 613 18.37 32.13 -29.86
CA ALA A 613 18.93 31.35 -28.75
C ALA A 613 18.85 32.10 -27.40
N SER A 614 19.09 33.41 -27.39
CA SER A 614 18.91 34.25 -26.19
C SER A 614 17.46 34.25 -25.72
N GLN A 615 16.48 34.42 -26.63
CA GLN A 615 15.05 34.37 -26.31
C GLN A 615 14.63 33.02 -25.72
N LEU A 616 15.09 31.91 -26.30
CA LEU A 616 14.83 30.57 -25.75
C LEU A 616 15.46 30.38 -24.36
N SER A 617 16.67 30.91 -24.13
CA SER A 617 17.32 30.88 -22.82
C SER A 617 16.58 31.72 -21.77
N GLU A 618 15.98 32.85 -22.16
CA GLU A 618 15.20 33.72 -21.29
C GLU A 618 13.85 33.07 -20.92
N VAL A 619 13.17 32.46 -21.89
CA VAL A 619 11.94 31.68 -21.67
C VAL A 619 12.20 30.46 -20.77
N LEU A 620 13.32 29.75 -20.97
CA LEU A 620 13.71 28.63 -20.10
C LEU A 620 13.99 29.10 -18.67
N LYS A 621 14.68 30.23 -18.49
CA LYS A 621 14.94 30.81 -17.16
C LYS A 621 13.65 31.23 -16.47
N SER A 622 12.75 31.91 -17.17
CA SER A 622 11.43 32.28 -16.65
C SER A 622 10.60 31.05 -16.25
N LYS A 623 10.65 29.96 -17.02
CA LYS A 623 9.96 28.70 -16.68
C LYS A 623 10.60 27.93 -15.52
N HIS A 624 11.91 28.07 -15.31
CA HIS A 624 12.56 27.55 -14.10
C HIS A 624 12.14 28.34 -12.85
N GLU A 625 12.12 29.68 -12.93
CA GLU A 625 11.68 30.56 -11.84
C GLU A 625 10.20 30.34 -11.47
N GLU A 626 9.34 30.09 -12.47
CA GLU A 626 7.95 29.66 -12.29
C GLU A 626 7.84 28.29 -11.62
N GLY A 627 8.68 27.33 -11.99
CA GLY A 627 8.76 26.01 -11.35
C GLY A 627 9.20 26.07 -9.88
N ASP A 628 10.21 26.88 -9.57
CA ASP A 628 10.72 27.08 -8.21
C ASP A 628 9.67 27.78 -7.32
N ALA A 629 8.88 28.69 -7.90
CA ALA A 629 7.74 29.31 -7.22
C ALA A 629 6.64 28.28 -6.90
N TYR A 630 6.29 27.40 -7.84
CA TYR A 630 5.33 26.31 -7.57
C TYR A 630 5.85 25.29 -6.53
N LEU A 631 7.15 24.95 -6.55
CA LEU A 631 7.74 24.11 -5.50
C LEU A 631 7.65 24.79 -4.12
N SER A 632 7.94 26.09 -4.05
CA SER A 632 7.80 26.88 -2.81
C SER A 632 6.36 26.94 -2.30
N GLU A 633 5.36 27.03 -3.20
CA GLU A 633 3.95 26.96 -2.85
C GLU A 633 3.55 25.56 -2.33
N ILE A 634 4.02 24.49 -2.98
CA ILE A 634 3.80 23.10 -2.55
C ILE A 634 4.41 22.84 -1.16
N GLU A 635 5.63 23.29 -0.90
CA GLU A 635 6.26 23.17 0.43
C GLU A 635 5.48 23.95 1.50
N SER A 636 5.02 25.16 1.19
CA SER A 636 4.19 25.99 2.07
C SER A 636 2.85 25.30 2.41
N ILE A 637 2.17 24.75 1.41
CA ILE A 637 0.93 23.97 1.57
C ILE A 637 1.18 22.70 2.40
N GLY A 638 2.29 22.00 2.17
CA GLY A 638 2.70 20.83 2.96
C GLY A 638 2.91 21.17 4.43
N GLN A 639 3.66 22.24 4.74
CA GLN A 639 3.85 22.71 6.11
C GLN A 639 2.55 23.14 6.77
N ALA A 640 1.63 23.78 6.04
CA ALA A 640 0.30 24.14 6.53
C ALA A 640 -0.56 22.90 6.83
N TYR A 641 -0.48 21.87 5.99
CA TYR A 641 -1.14 20.58 6.22
C TYR A 641 -0.59 19.88 7.47
N ASP A 642 0.73 19.76 7.61
CA ASP A 642 1.38 19.16 8.78
C ASP A 642 1.04 19.91 10.08
N ASN A 643 0.97 21.24 10.03
CA ASN A 643 0.52 22.07 11.16
C ASN A 643 -0.93 21.74 11.55
N THR A 644 -1.82 21.62 10.56
CA THR A 644 -3.23 21.27 10.77
C THR A 644 -3.38 19.84 11.29
N GLN A 645 -2.60 18.89 10.78
CA GLN A 645 -2.60 17.50 11.25
C GLN A 645 -2.09 17.39 12.69
N ARG A 646 -1.03 18.11 13.06
CA ARG A 646 -0.55 18.19 14.45
C ARG A 646 -1.58 18.84 15.38
N GLN A 647 -2.28 19.89 14.93
CA GLN A 647 -3.37 20.50 15.70
C GLN A 647 -4.54 19.53 15.91
N ASN A 648 -4.96 18.82 14.86
CA ASN A 648 -6.02 17.82 14.95
C ASN A 648 -5.64 16.65 15.86
N HIS A 649 -4.39 16.19 15.82
CA HIS A 649 -3.90 15.15 16.72
C HIS A 649 -3.91 15.61 18.18
N HIS A 650 -3.50 16.86 18.45
CA HIS A 650 -3.58 17.43 19.81
C HIS A 650 -5.03 17.62 20.30
N LEU A 651 -5.96 18.01 19.42
CA LEU A 651 -7.38 18.08 19.75
C LEU A 651 -7.99 16.70 20.04
N LEU A 652 -7.63 15.66 19.27
CA LEU A 652 -8.01 14.27 19.55
C LEU A 652 -7.47 13.80 20.90
N GLN A 653 -6.23 14.15 21.24
CA GLN A 653 -5.66 13.86 22.56
C GLN A 653 -6.44 14.59 23.67
N GLN A 654 -6.76 15.88 23.53
CA GLN A 654 -7.56 16.61 24.52
C GLN A 654 -8.98 16.05 24.68
N ILE A 655 -9.58 15.52 23.62
CA ILE A 655 -10.87 14.83 23.67
C ILE A 655 -10.74 13.50 24.44
N SER A 656 -9.73 12.68 24.11
CA SER A 656 -9.46 11.43 24.83
C SER A 656 -9.21 11.67 26.33
N GLU A 657 -8.40 12.68 26.67
CA GLU A 657 -8.14 13.07 28.06
C GLU A 657 -9.42 13.56 28.76
N ARG A 658 -10.28 14.33 28.08
CA ARG A 658 -11.59 14.72 28.60
C ARG A 658 -12.50 13.52 28.86
N ASP A 659 -12.54 12.55 27.97
CA ASP A 659 -13.41 11.39 28.10
C ASP A 659 -12.87 10.43 29.18
N ASP A 660 -11.54 10.29 29.32
CA ASP A 660 -10.88 9.65 30.46
C ASP A 660 -11.18 10.34 31.81
N TYR A 661 -11.45 11.65 31.81
CA TYR A 661 -11.95 12.37 32.99
C TYR A 661 -13.46 12.15 33.21
N ASN A 662 -14.27 12.13 32.16
CA ASN A 662 -15.72 11.86 32.23
C ASN A 662 -16.03 10.44 32.73
N ILE A 663 -15.19 9.46 32.40
CA ILE A 663 -15.34 8.05 32.79
C ILE A 663 -14.97 7.81 34.29
N LYS A 664 -14.40 8.82 34.97
CA LYS A 664 -13.98 8.73 36.38
C LYS A 664 -14.94 9.46 37.36
N PHE A 665 -16.17 9.73 36.94
CA PHE A 665 -17.25 10.33 37.73
C PHE A 665 -18.58 9.57 37.58
#